data_AF-A0A5C8PTB4-F1
#
_entry.id   AF-A0A5C8PTB4-F1
#
_cell.length_a   1.000
_cell.length_b   1.000
_cell.length_c   1.000
_cell.angle_alpha   90.00
_cell.angle_beta   90.00
_cell.angle_gamma   90.00
#
_symmetry.space_group_name_H-M   'P 1'
#
loop_
_entity.id
_entity.type
_entity.pdbx_description
1 polymer ?
#
loop_
_entity_poly.entity_id
_entity_poly.type
_entity_poly.pdbx_seq_one_letter_code
_entity_poly.pdbx_strand_id
1 'polypeptide(L)'
;MPDLSLWTAGSTAVWREQLGNETIALRHATYPGEADWTDGDPDTLKGIMAQYLGKVAPILGLPNLLTGVDFTAGLTWLPFDLGASDGADPRASFALSRDTDRTVVFLAVEASGEKEPRMVLGSRLGIRIVAHLTSLQPAPSFHVRITSAARSIELRPPAGLHDLTARSFFDFVFAPGTFNTFRTLIRDAVRIAATAPVGIDGVRLLEASDKAALAELYGTLPRPDNDPNGLAYAVTATLIYDPKSKSLQATVETCPLVAHALPVRTRLLTRDPASKAGIGGLVSARPNRSPDRLDDFRDEVTLEGLTPGYGGNTELHDNLDLVKVTKSRLVQRGSDETQTEIVQPAGVRHARTNAFSALSGYERARARFDEHDARPLFETLIAFGLPLYHYRVFTVPPLLIRYRAPIRPGPGKDGKTVNAQVDFYPPDCDLVGRDAWSPAARKPLQVRFALADLKRSTSDREPGGEPLGLAADPRWSWHEYCHVLLAGRTGALELRFAHSMGDALAAITGDPWSKLVDPCQPWLRGCTFPWVYLHRRHDRSVHDGWSWCGRYHRPAQFPPRRSNCLRKGYQSEQILSTSLFRLYQALGGDTVDDGGAPNRPARQYAADYTVYLILRAIGLLSPAFLHQCETADQLVTTLIDADIGTLPSGPGPLHDRVGGWAHKVVRWAFEAQGLYATADPLDIIDAPGRPPLVDIFIDDRRPDSAGDYPRGGYMPVSLDWHAVPGPPRWHASRDAIQVSGDEVRVQVCNRGSLPATYVTVAVWCADWTPSAPPKWNEAGRWTRLSPAGENPPRTVPAWPTTPPVTFGPFTLPPPSGSAQRLILAMASCEADPANIDRSTGLPCATLETPIIDLVAGDNNLGLCLHPVTITTR
;
A
#
# COMPACT_ATOMS: atom_id res chain seq x y z
N MET A 1 9.26 -19.40 20.44
CA MET A 1 8.80 -18.14 21.07
C MET A 1 8.76 -18.35 22.57
N PRO A 2 8.87 -17.31 23.42
CA PRO A 2 8.90 -17.50 24.88
C PRO A 2 7.51 -17.81 25.45
N ASP A 3 7.45 -18.83 26.30
CA ASP A 3 6.32 -19.03 27.22
C ASP A 3 6.10 -17.77 28.08
N LEU A 4 4.84 -17.42 28.36
CA LEU A 4 4.46 -16.20 29.06
C LEU A 4 5.11 -16.09 30.44
N SER A 5 5.37 -17.22 31.12
CA SER A 5 6.09 -17.24 32.40
C SER A 5 7.51 -16.68 32.27
N LEU A 6 8.18 -16.98 31.15
CA LEU A 6 9.54 -16.54 30.81
C LEU A 6 9.57 -15.24 29.98
N TRP A 7 8.42 -14.84 29.42
CA TRP A 7 8.28 -13.61 28.65
C TRP A 7 8.55 -12.39 29.54
N THR A 8 9.22 -11.39 28.96
CA THR A 8 9.56 -10.13 29.62
C THR A 8 9.29 -8.94 28.72
N ALA A 9 8.61 -7.93 29.27
CA ALA A 9 8.34 -6.67 28.59
C ALA A 9 9.63 -5.84 28.38
N GLY A 10 10.70 -6.18 29.10
CA GLY A 10 12.02 -5.56 28.98
C GLY A 10 12.77 -5.94 27.69
N SER A 11 12.30 -6.95 26.96
CA SER A 11 12.90 -7.39 25.70
C SER A 11 12.93 -6.27 24.66
N THR A 12 14.02 -6.18 23.90
CA THR A 12 14.16 -5.23 22.78
C THR A 12 13.20 -5.54 21.62
N ALA A 13 12.66 -6.76 21.57
CA ALA A 13 11.62 -7.15 20.61
C ALA A 13 10.23 -6.60 20.96
N VAL A 14 10.07 -5.99 22.14
CA VAL A 14 8.84 -5.30 22.53
C VAL A 14 8.94 -3.85 22.10
N TRP A 15 8.27 -3.54 20.99
CA TRP A 15 8.13 -2.17 20.53
C TRP A 15 7.26 -1.37 21.50
N ARG A 16 7.69 -0.16 21.82
CA ARG A 16 7.04 0.74 22.76
C ARG A 16 6.57 1.98 22.02
N GLU A 17 5.27 2.22 22.00
CA GLU A 17 4.73 3.52 21.64
C GLU A 17 4.95 4.43 22.82
N GLN A 18 5.73 5.49 22.63
CA GLN A 18 5.97 6.48 23.66
C GLN A 18 5.32 7.80 23.27
N LEU A 19 4.63 8.41 24.22
CA LEU A 19 4.23 9.80 24.17
C LEU A 19 5.00 10.54 25.25
N GLY A 20 6.00 11.32 24.83
CA GLY A 20 7.00 11.85 25.75
C GLY A 20 7.81 10.73 26.40
N ASN A 21 7.92 10.74 27.73
CA ASN A 21 8.65 9.72 28.48
C ASN A 21 7.80 8.51 28.87
N GLU A 22 6.51 8.53 28.54
CA GLU A 22 5.57 7.48 28.94
C GLU A 22 5.30 6.51 27.80
N THR A 23 5.38 5.21 28.09
CA THR A 23 4.92 4.19 27.13
C THR A 23 3.41 4.01 27.25
N ILE A 24 2.71 4.18 26.14
CA ILE A 24 1.25 4.11 26.06
C ILE A 24 0.78 2.84 25.38
N ALA A 25 1.63 2.22 24.55
CA ALA A 25 1.35 0.93 23.97
C ALA A 25 2.62 0.09 23.83
N LEU A 26 2.44 -1.22 23.88
CA LEU A 26 3.42 -2.24 23.62
C LEU A 26 2.92 -3.08 22.45
N ARG A 27 3.77 -3.30 21.46
CA ARG A 27 3.52 -4.22 20.36
C ARG A 27 4.70 -5.17 20.24
N HIS A 28 4.41 -6.46 20.18
CA HIS A 28 5.41 -7.51 20.14
C HIS A 28 4.88 -8.72 19.37
N ALA A 29 4.29 -8.46 18.20
CA ALA A 29 3.75 -9.53 17.35
C ALA A 29 4.80 -10.62 16.99
N THR A 30 6.09 -10.27 16.97
CA THR A 30 7.23 -11.17 16.72
C THR A 30 7.90 -11.69 17.99
N TYR A 31 7.40 -11.32 19.17
CA TYR A 31 7.83 -11.82 20.47
C TYR A 31 6.60 -11.90 21.40
N PRO A 32 5.56 -12.65 21.01
CA PRO A 32 4.32 -12.73 21.77
C PRO A 32 4.55 -13.35 23.14
N GLY A 33 3.73 -12.95 24.11
CA GLY A 33 3.56 -13.73 25.33
C GLY A 33 2.68 -14.92 25.00
N GLU A 34 3.24 -16.13 25.06
CA GLU A 34 2.54 -17.35 24.67
C GLU A 34 2.08 -18.15 25.88
N ALA A 35 0.83 -18.59 25.89
CA ALA A 35 0.30 -19.47 26.93
C ALA A 35 -0.75 -20.39 26.32
N ASP A 36 -0.98 -21.55 26.95
CA ASP A 36 -2.05 -22.45 26.52
C ASP A 36 -3.31 -22.21 27.36
N TRP A 37 -4.43 -22.08 26.68
CA TRP A 37 -5.77 -22.00 27.27
C TRP A 37 -6.46 -23.33 27.04
N THR A 38 -6.32 -24.25 28.01
CA THR A 38 -6.60 -25.68 27.81
C THR A 38 -8.05 -26.08 28.06
N ASP A 39 -8.80 -25.30 28.83
CA ASP A 39 -10.13 -25.65 29.35
C ASP A 39 -11.29 -24.89 28.67
N GLY A 40 -10.99 -23.82 27.92
CA GLY A 40 -12.03 -22.95 27.34
C GLY A 40 -12.76 -22.08 28.36
N ASP A 41 -12.32 -22.03 29.63
CA ASP A 41 -12.92 -21.21 30.68
C ASP A 41 -12.47 -19.74 30.57
N PRO A 42 -13.41 -18.76 30.44
CA PRO A 42 -13.08 -17.33 30.42
C PRO A 42 -12.24 -16.85 31.61
N ASP A 43 -12.39 -17.44 32.80
CA ASP A 43 -11.62 -17.04 33.98
C ASP A 43 -10.14 -17.47 33.87
N THR A 44 -9.88 -18.63 33.27
CA THR A 44 -8.52 -19.08 32.94
C THR A 44 -7.86 -18.12 31.96
N LEU A 45 -8.58 -17.70 30.91
CA LEU A 45 -8.08 -16.72 29.94
C LEU A 45 -7.87 -15.33 30.58
N LYS A 46 -8.78 -14.89 31.45
CA LYS A 46 -8.60 -13.67 32.28
C LYS A 46 -7.32 -13.77 33.13
N GLY A 47 -7.03 -14.93 33.70
CA GLY A 47 -5.80 -15.19 34.45
C GLY A 47 -4.54 -15.02 33.61
N ILE A 48 -4.53 -15.56 32.38
CA ILE A 48 -3.45 -15.37 31.40
C ILE A 48 -3.25 -13.87 31.09
N MET A 49 -4.33 -13.14 30.84
CA MET A 49 -4.27 -11.69 30.56
C MET A 49 -3.78 -10.88 31.76
N ALA A 50 -4.19 -11.24 32.97
CA ALA A 50 -3.74 -10.60 34.20
C ALA A 50 -2.25 -10.83 34.46
N GLN A 51 -1.75 -12.06 34.25
CA GLN A 51 -0.33 -12.38 34.36
C GLN A 51 0.51 -11.56 33.37
N TYR A 52 0.06 -11.48 32.12
CA TYR A 52 0.69 -10.65 31.12
C TYR A 52 0.64 -9.15 31.49
N LEU A 53 -0.53 -8.65 31.93
CA LEU A 53 -0.69 -7.26 32.36
C LEU A 53 0.27 -6.90 33.50
N GLY A 54 0.46 -7.80 34.48
CA GLY A 54 1.42 -7.60 35.57
C GLY A 54 2.87 -7.42 35.07
N LYS A 55 3.24 -8.09 33.96
CA LYS A 55 4.57 -7.96 33.34
C LYS A 55 4.73 -6.66 32.55
N VAL A 56 3.64 -6.12 31.98
CA VAL A 56 3.69 -4.92 31.12
C VAL A 56 3.32 -3.62 31.83
N ALA A 57 2.55 -3.67 32.92
CA ALA A 57 2.08 -2.50 33.64
C ALA A 57 3.21 -1.52 34.04
N PRO A 58 4.34 -1.97 34.62
CA PRO A 58 5.43 -1.06 34.96
C PRO A 58 6.01 -0.35 33.74
N ILE A 59 6.06 -1.02 32.59
CA ILE A 59 6.59 -0.46 31.34
C ILE A 59 5.61 0.54 30.76
N LEU A 60 4.31 0.26 30.84
CA LEU A 60 3.26 1.20 30.50
C LEU A 60 3.19 2.38 31.48
N GLY A 61 4.07 2.49 32.49
CA GLY A 61 4.02 3.55 33.49
C GLY A 61 2.82 3.46 34.42
N LEU A 62 2.22 2.27 34.53
CA LEU A 62 1.11 1.98 35.43
C LEU A 62 1.67 1.46 36.77
N PRO A 63 1.02 1.78 37.91
CA PRO A 63 1.40 1.18 39.19
C PRO A 63 1.08 -0.31 39.19
N ASN A 64 1.39 -1.01 40.30
CA ASN A 64 0.88 -2.37 40.43
C ASN A 64 -0.65 -2.33 40.51
N LEU A 65 -1.31 -2.74 39.43
CA LEU A 65 -2.76 -2.62 39.27
C LEU A 65 -3.52 -3.83 39.84
N LEU A 66 -2.85 -4.97 40.07
CA LEU A 66 -3.50 -6.25 40.29
C LEU A 66 -3.15 -6.87 41.66
N THR A 67 -4.12 -7.52 42.29
CA THR A 67 -3.91 -8.51 43.37
C THR A 67 -4.51 -9.84 42.91
N GLY A 68 -3.64 -10.76 42.50
CA GLY A 68 -4.07 -11.95 41.76
C GLY A 68 -4.54 -11.56 40.35
N VAL A 69 -5.79 -11.88 40.02
CA VAL A 69 -6.40 -11.58 38.70
C VAL A 69 -7.27 -10.32 38.68
N ASP A 70 -7.54 -9.74 39.85
CA ASP A 70 -8.43 -8.59 40.01
C ASP A 70 -7.66 -7.28 40.17
N PHE A 71 -8.30 -6.19 39.74
CA PHE A 71 -7.80 -4.83 39.94
C PHE A 71 -7.95 -4.38 41.40
N THR A 72 -6.95 -3.64 41.88
CA THR A 72 -6.90 -2.97 43.21
C THR A 72 -7.31 -1.50 43.16
N ALA A 73 -7.94 -1.12 42.06
CA ALA A 73 -8.10 0.23 41.56
C ALA A 73 -9.48 0.37 40.92
N GLY A 74 -9.89 1.60 40.59
CA GLY A 74 -11.09 1.90 39.79
C GLY A 74 -11.06 1.40 38.34
N LEU A 75 -10.46 0.23 38.07
CA LEU A 75 -10.50 -0.49 36.81
C LEU A 75 -11.26 -1.82 37.03
N THR A 76 -11.93 -2.31 35.99
CA THR A 76 -12.50 -3.66 35.99
C THR A 76 -12.32 -4.32 34.63
N TRP A 77 -12.19 -5.64 34.61
CA TRP A 77 -12.21 -6.42 33.37
C TRP A 77 -13.65 -6.43 32.82
N LEU A 78 -13.79 -6.15 31.53
CA LEU A 78 -15.08 -6.34 30.85
C LEU A 78 -15.34 -7.84 30.68
N PRO A 79 -16.58 -8.32 30.88
CA PRO A 79 -16.93 -9.73 30.72
C PRO A 79 -16.52 -10.26 29.34
N PHE A 80 -16.16 -11.54 29.25
CA PHE A 80 -15.77 -12.17 27.99
C PHE A 80 -16.58 -13.44 27.77
N ASP A 81 -17.14 -13.59 26.57
CA ASP A 81 -17.82 -14.81 26.13
C ASP A 81 -17.38 -15.17 24.71
N LEU A 82 -16.71 -16.32 24.57
CA LEU A 82 -16.21 -16.82 23.28
C LEU A 82 -17.36 -17.31 22.36
N GLY A 83 -18.54 -17.60 22.92
CA GLY A 83 -19.70 -18.16 22.23
C GLY A 83 -20.77 -17.15 21.81
N ALA A 84 -20.67 -15.89 22.25
CA ALA A 84 -21.62 -14.85 21.91
C ALA A 84 -21.53 -14.47 20.41
N SER A 85 -22.50 -14.90 19.60
CA SER A 85 -22.60 -14.56 18.18
C SER A 85 -23.05 -13.12 17.97
N ASP A 86 -22.22 -12.28 17.30
CA ASP A 86 -22.48 -10.98 16.62
C ASP A 86 -23.38 -9.89 17.28
N GLY A 87 -23.95 -10.14 18.45
CA GLY A 87 -24.60 -9.15 19.30
C GLY A 87 -23.65 -8.73 20.41
N ALA A 88 -22.52 -8.09 20.06
CA ALA A 88 -21.52 -7.67 21.03
C ALA A 88 -22.14 -6.66 22.03
N ASP A 89 -22.29 -7.06 23.31
CA ASP A 89 -22.50 -6.08 24.37
C ASP A 89 -21.28 -5.14 24.35
N PRO A 90 -21.44 -3.83 24.09
CA PRO A 90 -20.32 -2.89 24.01
C PRO A 90 -19.57 -2.75 25.35
N ARG A 91 -20.09 -3.36 26.42
CA ARG A 91 -19.47 -3.45 27.74
C ARG A 91 -18.78 -4.80 27.97
N ALA A 92 -18.54 -5.59 26.94
CA ALA A 92 -17.82 -6.86 27.00
C ALA A 92 -16.49 -6.79 26.25
N SER A 93 -15.51 -7.57 26.72
CA SER A 93 -14.38 -8.01 25.91
C SER A 93 -14.91 -8.93 24.80
N PHE A 94 -14.25 -8.95 23.64
CA PHE A 94 -14.82 -9.64 22.47
C PHE A 94 -13.76 -10.40 21.67
N ALA A 95 -14.23 -11.38 20.89
CA ALA A 95 -13.41 -12.12 19.94
C ALA A 95 -13.84 -11.77 18.50
N LEU A 96 -12.89 -11.32 17.69
CA LEU A 96 -13.03 -11.21 16.24
C LEU A 96 -12.61 -12.56 15.64
N SER A 97 -13.56 -13.30 15.11
CA SER A 97 -13.29 -14.59 14.46
C SER A 97 -13.28 -14.41 12.94
N ARG A 98 -12.28 -14.98 12.27
CA ARG A 98 -12.27 -15.17 10.81
C ARG A 98 -11.85 -16.61 10.54
N ASP A 99 -12.80 -17.44 10.12
CA ASP A 99 -12.68 -18.86 9.71
C ASP A 99 -11.85 -19.81 10.62
N THR A 100 -10.55 -19.56 10.79
CA THR A 100 -9.61 -20.36 11.60
C THR A 100 -8.84 -19.56 12.66
N ASP A 101 -8.81 -18.23 12.56
CA ASP A 101 -8.11 -17.34 13.48
C ASP A 101 -9.10 -16.55 14.33
N ARG A 102 -8.92 -16.60 15.65
CA ARG A 102 -9.71 -15.78 16.58
C ARG A 102 -8.80 -14.76 17.25
N THR A 103 -9.06 -13.49 17.02
CA THR A 103 -8.37 -12.42 17.74
C THR A 103 -9.24 -11.97 18.90
N VAL A 104 -8.77 -12.17 20.12
CA VAL A 104 -9.45 -11.70 21.32
C VAL A 104 -8.91 -10.35 21.74
N VAL A 105 -9.83 -9.44 22.06
CA VAL A 105 -9.56 -8.13 22.60
C VAL A 105 -10.10 -8.08 24.03
N PHE A 106 -9.19 -8.16 24.99
CA PHE A 106 -9.51 -7.96 26.41
C PHE A 106 -9.43 -6.50 26.78
N LEU A 107 -10.47 -6.02 27.44
CA LEU A 107 -10.58 -4.63 27.88
C LEU A 107 -10.66 -4.58 29.40
N ALA A 108 -9.77 -3.80 30.01
CA ALA A 108 -9.92 -3.32 31.37
C ALA A 108 -10.21 -1.82 31.32
N VAL A 109 -11.30 -1.36 31.90
CA VAL A 109 -11.76 0.04 31.75
C VAL A 109 -12.09 0.64 33.10
N GLU A 110 -12.13 1.98 33.17
CA GLU A 110 -12.46 2.66 34.42
C GLU A 110 -13.89 2.35 34.87
N ALA A 111 -14.04 2.14 36.17
CA ALA A 111 -15.28 1.84 36.86
C ALA A 111 -15.37 2.63 38.17
N SER A 112 -16.58 3.03 38.57
CA SER A 112 -16.84 3.75 39.82
C SER A 112 -16.80 2.85 41.07
N GLY A 113 -16.83 1.52 40.88
CA GLY A 113 -16.69 0.52 41.95
C GLY A 113 -15.61 -0.50 41.62
N GLU A 114 -14.89 -0.96 42.64
CA GLU A 114 -13.91 -2.05 42.51
C GLU A 114 -14.64 -3.35 42.11
N LYS A 115 -14.13 -4.04 41.10
CA LYS A 115 -14.56 -5.41 40.72
C LYS A 115 -16.01 -5.56 40.23
N GLU A 116 -16.71 -4.47 39.89
CA GLU A 116 -18.08 -4.54 39.40
C GLU A 116 -18.22 -4.06 37.94
N PRO A 117 -18.29 -4.97 36.94
CA PRO A 117 -18.44 -4.61 35.52
C PRO A 117 -19.70 -3.79 35.19
N ARG A 118 -20.68 -3.76 36.09
CA ARG A 118 -21.89 -2.93 35.94
C ARG A 118 -21.65 -1.46 36.26
N MET A 119 -20.52 -1.13 36.89
CA MET A 119 -20.14 0.21 37.33
C MET A 119 -19.14 0.87 36.37
N VAL A 120 -19.02 0.38 35.13
CA VAL A 120 -18.13 0.94 34.10
C VAL A 120 -18.56 2.36 33.75
N LEU A 121 -17.58 3.27 33.73
CA LEU A 121 -17.82 4.69 33.53
C LEU A 121 -17.97 5.10 32.06
N GLY A 122 -17.50 4.27 31.12
CA GLY A 122 -17.46 4.64 29.69
C GLY A 122 -16.49 5.78 29.39
N SER A 123 -15.49 6.00 30.24
CA SER A 123 -14.56 7.14 30.18
C SER A 123 -13.65 7.17 28.95
N ARG A 124 -13.73 6.15 28.08
CA ARG A 124 -12.79 5.90 26.97
C ARG A 124 -11.34 5.68 27.44
N LEU A 125 -11.12 5.57 28.75
CA LEU A 125 -9.86 5.21 29.36
C LEU A 125 -9.87 3.75 29.76
N GLY A 126 -8.82 3.05 29.37
CA GLY A 126 -8.67 1.66 29.71
C GLY A 126 -7.36 1.09 29.21
N ILE A 127 -7.22 -0.20 29.43
CA ILE A 127 -6.14 -1.05 28.98
C ILE A 127 -6.74 -2.06 28.03
N ARG A 128 -6.23 -2.09 26.82
CA ARG A 128 -6.57 -3.07 25.79
C ARG A 128 -5.44 -4.06 25.67
N ILE A 129 -5.74 -5.35 25.76
CA ILE A 129 -4.80 -6.44 25.50
C ILE A 129 -5.32 -7.22 24.29
N VAL A 130 -4.45 -7.46 23.32
CA VAL A 130 -4.81 -8.21 22.11
C VAL A 130 -4.07 -9.53 22.10
N ALA A 131 -4.82 -10.61 21.91
CA ALA A 131 -4.31 -11.96 21.78
C ALA A 131 -4.89 -12.66 20.56
N HIS A 132 -4.12 -13.52 19.93
CA HIS A 132 -4.60 -14.41 18.88
C HIS A 132 -4.70 -15.82 19.45
N LEU A 133 -5.82 -16.46 19.19
CA LEU A 133 -6.09 -17.84 19.56
C LEU A 133 -5.96 -18.71 18.31
N THR A 134 -5.07 -19.68 18.38
CA THR A 134 -5.00 -20.77 17.41
C THR A 134 -5.60 -22.01 18.05
N SER A 135 -6.61 -22.60 17.40
CA SER A 135 -7.24 -23.83 17.91
C SER A 135 -6.21 -24.96 17.97
N LEU A 136 -6.09 -25.59 19.14
CA LEU A 136 -5.31 -26.81 19.33
C LEU A 136 -6.26 -28.01 19.27
N GLN A 137 -5.81 -29.09 18.64
CA GLN A 137 -6.56 -30.34 18.65
C GLN A 137 -6.13 -31.17 19.88
N PRO A 138 -7.07 -31.65 20.73
CA PRO A 138 -8.54 -31.53 20.62
C PRO A 138 -9.11 -30.21 21.19
N ALA A 139 -10.24 -29.76 20.64
CA ALA A 139 -11.02 -28.64 21.19
C ALA A 139 -11.54 -28.97 22.61
N PRO A 140 -11.71 -27.99 23.54
CA PRO A 140 -11.65 -26.54 23.35
C PRO A 140 -10.29 -25.93 23.76
N SER A 141 -9.18 -26.60 23.48
CA SER A 141 -7.85 -26.04 23.75
C SER A 141 -7.44 -25.00 22.71
N PHE A 142 -6.86 -23.89 23.16
CA PHE A 142 -6.32 -22.84 22.30
C PHE A 142 -4.91 -22.47 22.71
N HIS A 143 -4.05 -22.23 21.72
CA HIS A 143 -2.79 -21.58 21.94
C HIS A 143 -3.00 -20.05 21.89
N VAL A 144 -2.70 -19.37 22.99
CA VAL A 144 -2.88 -17.92 23.17
C VAL A 144 -1.57 -17.22 22.86
N ARG A 145 -1.58 -16.33 21.86
CA ARG A 145 -0.44 -15.49 21.51
C ARG A 145 -0.81 -14.03 21.76
N ILE A 146 -0.42 -13.51 22.92
CA ILE A 146 -0.63 -12.10 23.26
C ILE A 146 0.39 -11.27 22.49
N THR A 147 -0.06 -10.31 21.70
CA THR A 147 0.81 -9.56 20.77
C THR A 147 0.87 -8.07 21.08
N SER A 148 -0.03 -7.56 21.91
CA SER A 148 0.03 -6.16 22.33
C SER A 148 -0.74 -5.87 23.62
N ALA A 149 -0.32 -4.79 24.27
CA ALA A 149 -1.13 -4.06 25.25
C ALA A 149 -1.09 -2.58 24.91
N ALA A 150 -2.19 -1.87 25.09
CA ALA A 150 -2.19 -0.42 25.06
C ALA A 150 -2.98 0.09 26.25
N ARG A 151 -2.51 1.16 26.87
CA ARG A 151 -3.33 1.96 27.78
C ARG A 151 -3.75 3.23 27.08
N SER A 152 -4.87 3.80 27.47
CA SER A 152 -5.18 5.17 27.10
C SER A 152 -4.10 6.10 27.67
N ILE A 153 -3.66 7.06 26.87
CA ILE A 153 -2.61 8.05 27.21
C ILE A 153 -2.91 8.71 28.56
N GLU A 154 -4.18 9.02 28.77
CA GLU A 154 -4.64 9.78 29.91
C GLU A 154 -5.18 8.89 31.04
N LEU A 155 -4.99 7.56 30.94
CA LEU A 155 -5.27 6.64 32.03
C LEU A 155 -4.29 6.91 33.17
N ARG A 156 -4.73 7.67 34.16
CA ARG A 156 -3.94 8.06 35.32
C ARG A 156 -3.65 6.85 36.22
N PRO A 157 -2.56 6.89 37.03
CA PRO A 157 -2.44 5.99 38.16
C PRO A 157 -3.72 6.09 39.01
N PRO A 158 -4.42 4.97 39.29
CA PRO A 158 -5.76 4.98 39.89
C PRO A 158 -5.89 5.59 41.29
N ALA A 159 -4.79 6.06 41.90
CA ALA A 159 -4.81 6.80 43.15
C ALA A 159 -5.68 8.07 43.09
N GLY A 160 -5.92 8.66 41.91
CA GLY A 160 -6.75 9.86 41.74
C GLY A 160 -8.28 9.64 41.71
N LEU A 161 -8.75 8.44 41.36
CA LEU A 161 -10.20 8.15 41.28
C LEU A 161 -10.84 7.88 42.65
N HIS A 162 -10.03 7.58 43.66
CA HIS A 162 -10.48 7.39 45.03
C HIS A 162 -10.41 8.66 45.89
N ASP A 163 -10.04 9.81 45.30
CA ASP A 163 -10.16 11.11 45.96
C ASP A 163 -11.64 11.38 46.35
N LEU A 164 -11.86 11.92 47.55
CA LEU A 164 -13.19 12.28 48.05
C LEU A 164 -13.90 13.23 47.08
N THR A 165 -13.16 14.11 46.39
CA THR A 165 -13.74 14.99 45.37
C THR A 165 -14.22 14.22 44.14
N ALA A 166 -13.48 13.21 43.68
CA ALA A 166 -13.90 12.38 42.53
C ALA A 166 -15.17 11.58 42.85
N ARG A 167 -15.23 10.97 44.05
CA ARG A 167 -16.44 10.30 44.54
C ARG A 167 -17.61 11.27 44.66
N SER A 168 -17.40 12.42 45.30
CA SER A 168 -18.42 13.47 45.43
C SER A 168 -18.88 14.00 44.06
N PHE A 169 -18.00 14.07 43.06
CA PHE A 169 -18.35 14.44 41.70
C PHE A 169 -19.26 13.38 41.06
N PHE A 170 -18.89 12.10 41.11
CA PHE A 170 -19.74 11.05 40.52
C PHE A 170 -21.08 10.92 41.25
N ASP A 171 -21.09 10.96 42.58
CA ASP A 171 -22.31 10.99 43.38
C ASP A 171 -23.20 12.18 43.02
N PHE A 172 -22.58 13.36 42.81
CA PHE A 172 -23.29 14.57 42.43
C PHE A 172 -23.83 14.52 40.99
N VAL A 173 -23.00 14.13 40.02
CA VAL A 173 -23.38 14.09 38.59
C VAL A 173 -24.42 13.03 38.32
N PHE A 174 -24.28 11.84 38.92
CA PHE A 174 -25.23 10.74 38.75
C PHE A 174 -26.43 10.81 39.71
N ALA A 175 -26.50 11.78 40.62
CA ALA A 175 -27.70 12.05 41.39
C ALA A 175 -28.88 12.35 40.42
N PRO A 176 -30.07 11.74 40.61
CA PRO A 176 -31.17 11.84 39.63
C PRO A 176 -31.56 13.27 39.23
N GLY A 177 -31.49 14.23 40.16
CA GLY A 177 -31.78 15.64 39.91
C GLY A 177 -30.74 16.30 39.00
N THR A 178 -29.46 16.22 39.38
CA THR A 178 -28.34 16.79 38.63
C THR A 178 -28.21 16.18 37.25
N PHE A 179 -28.37 14.85 37.14
CA PHE A 179 -28.26 14.12 35.88
C PHE A 179 -29.34 14.57 34.88
N ASN A 180 -30.56 14.84 35.36
CA ASN A 180 -31.62 15.40 34.54
C ASN A 180 -31.35 16.85 34.13
N THR A 181 -30.84 17.69 35.03
CA THR A 181 -30.38 19.05 34.69
C THR A 181 -29.32 19.02 33.60
N PHE A 182 -28.38 18.07 33.68
CA PHE A 182 -27.34 17.90 32.70
C PHE A 182 -27.87 17.48 31.32
N ARG A 183 -28.82 16.54 31.27
CA ARG A 183 -29.52 16.19 30.01
C ARG A 183 -30.24 17.40 29.42
N THR A 184 -30.86 18.24 30.25
CA THR A 184 -31.48 19.49 29.80
C THR A 184 -30.44 20.46 29.23
N LEU A 185 -29.30 20.65 29.89
CA LEU A 185 -28.20 21.48 29.38
C LEU A 185 -27.68 20.99 28.02
N ILE A 186 -27.51 19.68 27.84
CA ILE A 186 -27.18 19.11 26.52
C ILE A 186 -28.27 19.47 25.51
N ARG A 187 -29.55 19.23 25.83
CA ARG A 187 -30.65 19.50 24.89
C ARG A 187 -30.72 20.97 24.47
N ASP A 188 -30.52 21.89 25.43
CA ASP A 188 -30.53 23.32 25.19
C ASP A 188 -29.34 23.74 24.30
N ALA A 189 -28.14 23.22 24.60
CA ALA A 189 -26.94 23.53 23.84
C ALA A 189 -27.04 23.07 22.38
N VAL A 190 -27.70 21.94 22.13
CA VAL A 190 -27.85 21.34 20.79
C VAL A 190 -29.19 21.71 20.12
N ARG A 191 -29.98 22.56 20.79
CA ARG A 191 -31.27 23.10 20.32
C ARG A 191 -32.30 22.03 19.90
N ILE A 192 -32.36 20.93 20.64
CA ILE A 192 -33.36 19.87 20.43
C ILE A 192 -34.51 19.96 21.43
N ALA A 193 -35.59 19.23 21.17
CA ALA A 193 -36.76 19.23 22.05
C ALA A 193 -36.40 18.82 23.49
N ALA A 194 -37.01 19.49 24.47
CA ALA A 194 -36.77 19.22 25.90
C ALA A 194 -37.06 17.76 26.32
N THR A 195 -37.85 17.05 25.53
CA THR A 195 -38.22 15.64 25.76
C THR A 195 -37.31 14.64 25.04
N ALA A 196 -36.39 15.08 24.18
CA ALA A 196 -35.54 14.19 23.41
C ALA A 196 -34.68 13.30 24.34
N PRO A 197 -34.55 11.99 24.08
CA PRO A 197 -33.68 11.13 24.88
C PRO A 197 -32.24 11.61 24.74
N VAL A 198 -31.49 11.60 25.84
CA VAL A 198 -30.03 11.79 25.81
C VAL A 198 -29.42 10.54 26.42
N GLY A 199 -28.81 9.72 25.57
CA GLY A 199 -27.94 8.64 25.98
C GLY A 199 -26.67 9.24 26.56
N ILE A 200 -26.27 8.80 27.74
CA ILE A 200 -24.94 9.10 28.25
C ILE A 200 -24.13 7.83 28.02
N ASP A 201 -23.15 7.92 27.15
CA ASP A 201 -22.30 6.80 26.73
C ASP A 201 -21.11 6.63 27.68
N GLY A 202 -20.72 7.71 28.37
CA GLY A 202 -19.75 7.62 29.44
C GLY A 202 -19.38 8.95 30.07
N VAL A 203 -18.63 8.89 31.15
CA VAL A 203 -18.09 10.04 31.88
C VAL A 203 -16.62 9.79 32.12
N ARG A 204 -15.81 10.83 31.92
CA ARG A 204 -14.37 10.83 32.05
C ARG A 204 -13.96 11.98 32.94
N LEU A 205 -13.30 11.68 34.05
CA LEU A 205 -12.76 12.71 34.93
C LEU A 205 -11.40 13.19 34.36
N LEU A 206 -11.32 14.45 33.93
CA LEU A 206 -10.10 15.06 33.40
C LEU A 206 -9.20 15.60 34.52
N GLU A 207 -9.76 16.21 35.57
CA GLU A 207 -9.01 16.74 36.71
C GLU A 207 -9.87 16.67 37.98
N ALA A 208 -9.26 16.44 39.14
CA ALA A 208 -9.94 16.55 40.43
C ALA A 208 -8.97 17.16 41.44
N SER A 209 -9.43 18.16 42.18
CA SER A 209 -8.72 18.83 43.25
C SER A 209 -9.71 19.21 44.36
N ASP A 210 -9.21 19.60 45.53
CA ASP A 210 -10.04 20.12 46.64
C ASP A 210 -10.91 21.34 46.27
N LYS A 211 -10.66 21.97 45.12
CA LYS A 211 -11.35 23.18 44.65
C LYS A 211 -12.29 22.95 43.48
N ALA A 212 -11.99 21.99 42.60
CA ALA A 212 -12.81 21.71 41.43
C ALA A 212 -12.50 20.33 40.83
N ALA A 213 -13.50 19.76 40.17
CA ALA A 213 -13.37 18.60 39.30
C ALA A 213 -13.74 18.99 37.86
N LEU A 214 -12.84 18.73 36.91
CA LEU A 214 -13.07 18.85 35.48
C LEU A 214 -13.39 17.45 34.94
N ALA A 215 -14.47 17.30 34.18
CA ALA A 215 -14.82 16.03 33.55
C ALA A 215 -15.33 16.26 32.13
N GLU A 216 -15.24 15.24 31.29
CA GLU A 216 -15.96 15.15 30.03
C GLU A 216 -17.08 14.12 30.18
N LEU A 217 -18.25 14.44 29.66
CA LEU A 217 -19.35 13.51 29.56
C LEU A 217 -19.65 13.29 28.08
N TYR A 218 -19.60 12.03 27.67
CA TYR A 218 -19.92 11.59 26.33
C TYR A 218 -21.36 11.11 26.28
N GLY A 219 -22.12 11.59 25.31
CA GLY A 219 -23.49 11.17 25.11
C GLY A 219 -23.84 11.00 23.65
N THR A 220 -24.93 10.29 23.43
CA THR A 220 -25.57 10.15 22.14
C THR A 220 -26.95 10.78 22.18
N LEU A 221 -27.26 11.54 21.16
CA LEU A 221 -28.58 12.03 20.87
C LEU A 221 -29.12 11.17 19.73
N PRO A 222 -30.21 10.41 19.94
CA PRO A 222 -30.84 9.70 18.86
C PRO A 222 -31.50 10.69 17.90
N ARG A 223 -31.85 10.19 16.71
CA ARG A 223 -32.68 10.93 15.76
C ARG A 223 -34.01 11.34 16.43
N PRO A 224 -34.49 12.58 16.26
CA PRO A 224 -35.82 12.98 16.73
C PRO A 224 -36.92 12.15 16.06
N ASP A 225 -37.84 11.59 16.84
CA ASP A 225 -38.93 10.72 16.33
C ASP A 225 -39.83 11.41 15.28
N ASN A 226 -39.90 12.75 15.32
CA ASN A 226 -40.77 13.57 14.48
C ASN A 226 -40.07 14.08 13.21
N ASP A 227 -38.76 13.82 13.06
CA ASP A 227 -37.96 14.26 11.93
C ASP A 227 -37.22 13.08 11.31
N PRO A 228 -37.77 12.44 10.26
CA PRO A 228 -37.13 11.31 9.59
C PRO A 228 -35.78 11.65 8.96
N ASN A 229 -35.46 12.94 8.77
CA ASN A 229 -34.18 13.43 8.26
C ASN A 229 -33.23 13.95 9.37
N GLY A 230 -33.66 13.92 10.62
CA GLY A 230 -32.86 14.38 11.76
C GLY A 230 -31.61 13.52 11.95
N LEU A 231 -30.49 14.17 12.28
CA LEU A 231 -29.24 13.47 12.57
C LEU A 231 -29.22 13.00 14.03
N ALA A 232 -28.64 11.82 14.26
CA ALA A 232 -28.14 11.48 15.58
C ALA A 232 -26.82 12.25 15.81
N TYR A 233 -26.48 12.53 17.06
CA TYR A 233 -25.24 13.25 17.41
C TYR A 233 -24.51 12.54 18.55
N ALA A 234 -23.19 12.46 18.46
CA ALA A 234 -22.31 12.31 19.58
C ALA A 234 -22.15 13.69 20.22
N VAL A 235 -22.17 13.71 21.54
CA VAL A 235 -22.07 14.91 22.36
C VAL A 235 -20.89 14.70 23.28
N THR A 236 -20.04 15.71 23.40
CA THR A 236 -19.03 15.77 24.45
C THR A 236 -19.29 17.02 25.28
N ALA A 237 -19.58 16.86 26.56
CA ALA A 237 -19.79 17.97 27.47
C ALA A 237 -18.64 18.07 28.45
N THR A 238 -17.89 19.16 28.42
CA THR A 238 -16.90 19.49 29.43
C THR A 238 -17.59 20.11 30.65
N LEU A 239 -17.40 19.51 31.80
CA LEU A 239 -18.00 19.80 33.09
C LEU A 239 -16.95 20.33 34.07
N ILE A 240 -17.19 21.49 34.67
CA ILE A 240 -16.39 22.03 35.78
C ILE A 240 -17.27 22.04 37.03
N TYR A 241 -16.97 21.18 37.99
CA TYR A 241 -17.68 21.01 39.25
C TYR A 241 -16.91 21.62 40.42
N ASP A 242 -17.53 22.47 41.22
CA ASP A 242 -16.95 22.95 42.49
C ASP A 242 -17.60 22.20 43.68
N PRO A 243 -16.84 21.36 44.42
CA PRO A 243 -17.36 20.56 45.52
C PRO A 243 -17.88 21.39 46.70
N LYS A 244 -17.38 22.63 46.90
CA LYS A 244 -17.79 23.50 48.03
C LYS A 244 -19.13 24.17 47.78
N SER A 245 -19.33 24.69 46.56
CA SER A 245 -20.58 25.33 46.17
C SER A 245 -21.60 24.35 45.59
N LYS A 246 -21.17 23.12 45.26
CA LYS A 246 -21.93 22.14 44.48
C LYS A 246 -22.44 22.71 43.16
N SER A 247 -21.69 23.63 42.56
CA SER A 247 -22.03 24.23 41.27
C SER A 247 -21.34 23.49 40.13
N LEU A 248 -21.98 23.50 38.96
CA LEU A 248 -21.52 22.81 37.76
C LEU A 248 -21.62 23.77 36.57
N GLN A 249 -20.51 23.97 35.87
CA GLN A 249 -20.49 24.64 34.57
C GLN A 249 -20.31 23.60 33.48
N ALA A 250 -21.02 23.75 32.36
CA ALA A 250 -20.96 22.81 31.25
C ALA A 250 -20.71 23.54 29.93
N THR A 251 -19.76 23.06 29.13
CA THR A 251 -19.58 23.45 27.72
C THR A 251 -19.85 22.21 26.87
N VAL A 252 -20.74 22.31 25.89
CA VAL A 252 -21.19 21.15 25.11
C VAL A 252 -20.73 21.30 23.66
N GLU A 253 -20.07 20.26 23.16
CA GLU A 253 -19.68 20.09 21.75
C GLU A 253 -20.48 18.94 21.13
N THR A 254 -20.79 19.05 19.84
CA THR A 254 -21.53 18.00 19.11
C THR A 254 -20.84 17.58 17.82
N CYS A 255 -21.00 16.30 17.50
CA CYS A 255 -20.54 15.68 16.27
C CYS A 255 -21.65 14.77 15.73
N PRO A 256 -22.12 14.92 14.48
CA PRO A 256 -23.16 14.04 13.94
C PRO A 256 -22.70 12.57 13.86
N LEU A 257 -23.57 11.63 14.28
CA LEU A 257 -23.38 10.17 14.22
C LEU A 257 -24.02 9.60 12.96
N VAL A 258 -23.46 9.97 11.81
CA VAL A 258 -23.89 9.43 10.51
C VAL A 258 -22.75 8.61 9.95
N ALA A 259 -22.92 7.28 9.93
CA ALA A 259 -22.23 6.43 8.98
C ALA A 259 -23.11 6.35 7.73
N HIS A 260 -22.52 6.57 6.55
CA HIS A 260 -23.17 6.76 5.24
C HIS A 260 -23.69 8.19 4.99
N ALA A 261 -22.77 9.08 4.62
CA ALA A 261 -23.13 10.07 3.61
C ALA A 261 -23.59 9.31 2.36
N LEU A 262 -24.70 9.71 1.74
CA LEU A 262 -24.99 9.28 0.37
C LEU A 262 -23.77 9.64 -0.47
N PRO A 263 -23.15 8.67 -1.12
CA PRO A 263 -21.83 8.91 -1.65
C PRO A 263 -21.96 9.88 -2.81
N VAL A 264 -21.07 10.87 -2.86
CA VAL A 264 -21.14 11.91 -3.89
C VAL A 264 -20.80 11.27 -5.23
N ARG A 265 -21.81 11.12 -6.10
CA ARG A 265 -21.63 10.59 -7.45
C ARG A 265 -21.53 11.71 -8.47
N THR A 266 -20.65 11.54 -9.45
CA THR A 266 -20.53 12.44 -10.60
C THR A 266 -19.98 11.68 -11.80
N ARG A 267 -19.90 12.32 -12.97
CA ARG A 267 -19.27 11.74 -14.17
C ARG A 267 -17.92 12.39 -14.43
N LEU A 268 -16.82 11.64 -14.39
CA LEU A 268 -15.44 12.13 -14.56
C LEU A 268 -14.67 11.25 -15.57
N LEU A 269 -13.46 11.65 -15.95
CA LEU A 269 -12.62 10.87 -16.86
C LEU A 269 -11.78 9.85 -16.07
N THR A 270 -12.29 8.70 -15.63
CA THR A 270 -11.49 7.75 -14.82
C THR A 270 -10.25 7.21 -15.53
N ARG A 271 -10.25 7.28 -16.86
CA ARG A 271 -9.09 7.04 -17.74
C ARG A 271 -8.89 8.20 -18.71
N ASP A 272 -7.66 8.36 -19.19
CA ASP A 272 -7.40 9.36 -20.22
C ASP A 272 -8.18 9.01 -21.51
N PRO A 273 -8.87 9.97 -22.15
CA PRO A 273 -9.68 9.74 -23.33
C PRO A 273 -8.94 9.02 -24.47
N ALA A 274 -7.63 9.23 -24.64
CA ALA A 274 -6.87 8.57 -25.70
C ALA A 274 -6.78 7.06 -25.46
N SER A 275 -6.47 6.64 -24.22
CA SER A 275 -6.48 5.24 -23.80
C SER A 275 -7.87 4.60 -23.88
N LYS A 276 -8.95 5.35 -23.64
CA LYS A 276 -10.33 4.84 -23.72
C LYS A 276 -10.84 4.73 -25.16
N ALA A 277 -10.44 5.66 -26.02
CA ALA A 277 -10.84 5.70 -27.43
C ALA A 277 -10.10 4.66 -28.28
N GLY A 278 -8.83 4.40 -27.95
CA GLY A 278 -7.94 3.60 -28.79
C GLY A 278 -7.56 4.33 -30.08
N ILE A 279 -6.82 3.63 -30.94
CA ILE A 279 -6.16 4.22 -32.11
C ILE A 279 -7.14 4.89 -33.07
N GLY A 280 -8.24 4.21 -33.40
CA GLY A 280 -9.28 4.73 -34.31
C GLY A 280 -10.01 5.97 -33.76
N GLY A 281 -9.97 6.21 -32.45
CA GLY A 281 -10.68 7.31 -31.79
C GLY A 281 -9.80 8.46 -31.31
N LEU A 282 -8.48 8.43 -31.51
CA LEU A 282 -7.54 9.44 -31.01
C LEU A 282 -7.90 10.88 -31.42
N VAL A 283 -8.41 11.06 -32.64
CA VAL A 283 -8.82 12.38 -33.13
C VAL A 283 -10.00 12.92 -32.32
N SER A 284 -10.96 12.07 -31.97
CA SER A 284 -12.15 12.42 -31.17
C SER A 284 -11.83 12.60 -29.69
N ALA A 285 -10.77 11.96 -29.21
CA ALA A 285 -10.35 12.00 -27.82
C ALA A 285 -9.54 13.25 -27.43
N ARG A 286 -9.07 14.07 -28.38
CA ARG A 286 -8.11 15.16 -28.07
C ARG A 286 -8.63 16.15 -27.00
N PRO A 287 -7.74 16.68 -26.13
CA PRO A 287 -8.15 17.61 -25.08
C PRO A 287 -8.83 18.88 -25.58
N ASN A 288 -8.62 19.28 -26.84
CA ASN A 288 -9.20 20.48 -27.46
C ASN A 288 -10.59 20.25 -28.10
N ARG A 289 -11.25 19.11 -27.85
CA ARG A 289 -12.56 18.77 -28.42
C ARG A 289 -13.73 19.38 -27.66
N SER A 290 -14.90 19.43 -28.31
CA SER A 290 -16.12 20.01 -27.73
C SER A 290 -16.57 19.25 -26.47
N PRO A 291 -17.35 19.89 -25.58
CA PRO A 291 -18.00 19.24 -24.45
C PRO A 291 -18.65 17.90 -24.82
N ASP A 292 -19.49 17.88 -25.85
CA ASP A 292 -20.24 16.68 -26.28
C ASP A 292 -19.33 15.52 -26.65
N ARG A 293 -18.24 15.80 -27.38
CA ARG A 293 -17.27 14.74 -27.77
C ARG A 293 -16.48 14.22 -26.58
N LEU A 294 -16.22 15.04 -25.57
CA LEU A 294 -15.53 14.60 -24.35
C LEU A 294 -16.47 13.86 -23.39
N ASP A 295 -17.78 14.08 -23.50
CA ASP A 295 -18.77 13.42 -22.66
C ASP A 295 -18.85 11.91 -22.88
N ASP A 296 -18.57 11.46 -24.11
CA ASP A 296 -18.43 10.04 -24.50
C ASP A 296 -17.36 9.30 -23.67
N PHE A 297 -16.41 10.03 -23.10
CA PHE A 297 -15.31 9.45 -22.33
C PHE A 297 -15.51 9.55 -20.81
N ARG A 298 -16.58 10.17 -20.31
CA ARG A 298 -16.84 10.28 -18.87
C ARG A 298 -17.56 9.05 -18.31
N ASP A 299 -17.06 8.57 -17.17
CA ASP A 299 -17.55 7.43 -16.41
C ASP A 299 -18.19 7.91 -15.10
N GLU A 300 -19.17 7.18 -14.58
CA GLU A 300 -19.71 7.45 -13.24
C GLU A 300 -18.67 7.11 -12.18
N VAL A 301 -18.46 8.02 -11.23
CA VAL A 301 -17.49 7.87 -10.15
C VAL A 301 -18.14 8.22 -8.82
N THR A 302 -17.75 7.47 -7.80
CA THR A 302 -18.16 7.69 -6.43
C THR A 302 -17.02 8.34 -5.64
N LEU A 303 -17.20 9.58 -5.19
CA LEU A 303 -16.20 10.34 -4.44
C LEU A 303 -16.33 10.04 -2.94
N GLU A 304 -15.45 9.17 -2.46
CA GLU A 304 -15.41 8.75 -1.05
C GLU A 304 -15.01 9.90 -0.13
N GLY A 305 -15.54 9.88 1.09
CA GLY A 305 -15.23 10.87 2.13
C GLY A 305 -15.88 12.25 1.95
N LEU A 306 -16.72 12.44 0.92
CA LEU A 306 -17.51 13.66 0.72
C LEU A 306 -18.96 13.45 1.12
N THR A 307 -19.57 14.53 1.64
CA THR A 307 -21.00 14.57 1.95
C THR A 307 -21.66 15.71 1.16
N PRO A 308 -22.76 15.45 0.43
CA PRO A 308 -23.49 16.52 -0.22
C PRO A 308 -24.20 17.38 0.84
N GLY A 309 -23.95 18.68 0.81
CA GLY A 309 -24.65 19.68 1.61
C GLY A 309 -25.99 20.09 1.00
N TYR A 310 -26.63 21.07 1.64
CA TYR A 310 -27.93 21.61 1.21
C TYR A 310 -27.89 22.12 -0.24
N GLY A 311 -28.87 21.73 -1.05
CA GLY A 311 -28.93 22.05 -2.48
C GLY A 311 -27.99 21.22 -3.37
N GLY A 312 -27.32 20.19 -2.82
CA GLY A 312 -26.36 19.35 -3.56
C GLY A 312 -24.97 19.96 -3.69
N ASN A 313 -24.72 21.10 -3.03
CA ASN A 313 -23.38 21.68 -2.93
C ASN A 313 -22.50 20.83 -2.03
N THR A 314 -21.33 20.46 -2.51
CA THR A 314 -20.37 19.58 -1.84
C THR A 314 -19.08 20.34 -1.63
N GLU A 315 -18.65 20.43 -0.37
CA GLU A 315 -17.33 20.92 -0.02
C GLU A 315 -16.28 19.85 -0.33
N LEU A 316 -15.27 20.17 -1.14
CA LEU A 316 -14.24 19.22 -1.59
C LEU A 316 -13.10 19.06 -0.58
N HIS A 317 -13.46 18.68 0.65
CA HIS A 317 -12.55 18.34 1.74
C HIS A 317 -13.00 17.02 2.34
N ASP A 318 -12.11 16.04 2.33
CA ASP A 318 -12.48 14.71 2.82
C ASP A 318 -12.59 14.65 4.36
N ASN A 319 -13.46 13.78 4.83
CA ASN A 319 -13.76 13.55 6.24
C ASN A 319 -12.61 12.94 7.07
N LEU A 320 -11.52 12.50 6.44
CA LEU A 320 -10.31 11.96 7.07
C LEU A 320 -9.15 12.97 7.01
N ASP A 321 -9.41 14.19 6.56
CA ASP A 321 -8.43 15.25 6.33
C ASP A 321 -7.24 14.80 5.45
N LEU A 322 -7.43 13.90 4.49
CA LEU A 322 -6.33 13.46 3.62
C LEU A 322 -6.11 14.41 2.43
N VAL A 323 -7.17 15.05 1.95
CA VAL A 323 -7.26 15.85 0.72
C VAL A 323 -8.20 17.02 0.92
N LYS A 324 -7.78 18.18 0.41
CA LYS A 324 -8.60 19.38 0.33
C LYS A 324 -8.36 20.06 -1.01
N VAL A 325 -9.41 20.20 -1.83
CA VAL A 325 -9.37 21.03 -3.03
C VAL A 325 -9.72 22.46 -2.65
N THR A 326 -8.87 23.42 -2.99
CA THR A 326 -9.05 24.82 -2.57
C THR A 326 -9.48 25.73 -3.72
N LYS A 327 -10.12 26.85 -3.39
CA LYS A 327 -10.58 27.86 -4.36
C LYS A 327 -9.43 28.43 -5.20
N SER A 328 -9.78 28.92 -6.39
CA SER A 328 -8.83 29.52 -7.34
C SER A 328 -9.19 30.96 -7.70
N ARG A 329 -8.22 31.87 -7.55
CA ARG A 329 -8.34 33.27 -8.04
C ARG A 329 -8.37 33.38 -9.56
N LEU A 330 -7.92 32.34 -10.28
CA LEU A 330 -7.99 32.29 -11.74
C LEU A 330 -9.40 31.95 -12.23
N VAL A 331 -10.24 31.36 -11.37
CA VAL A 331 -11.64 31.04 -11.65
C VAL A 331 -12.54 32.18 -11.17
N GLN A 332 -12.38 32.59 -9.91
CA GLN A 332 -13.13 33.70 -9.32
C GLN A 332 -12.18 34.73 -8.72
N ARG A 333 -12.15 35.93 -9.31
CA ARG A 333 -11.27 37.01 -8.86
C ARG A 333 -11.62 37.40 -7.42
N GLY A 334 -10.60 37.48 -6.57
CA GLY A 334 -10.75 37.85 -5.16
C GLY A 334 -11.02 36.69 -4.21
N SER A 335 -11.16 35.45 -4.72
CA SER A 335 -11.33 34.28 -3.86
C SER A 335 -10.15 34.10 -2.91
N ASP A 336 -10.47 33.68 -1.68
CA ASP A 336 -9.50 33.23 -0.71
C ASP A 336 -9.10 31.79 -1.01
N GLU A 337 -7.85 31.60 -1.42
CA GLU A 337 -7.35 30.33 -1.92
C GLU A 337 -6.93 29.36 -0.79
N THR A 338 -7.11 29.75 0.47
CA THR A 338 -7.02 28.83 1.62
C THR A 338 -8.36 28.15 1.92
N GLN A 339 -9.46 28.68 1.40
CA GLN A 339 -10.79 28.10 1.56
C GLN A 339 -11.00 26.91 0.63
N THR A 340 -11.81 25.96 1.08
CA THR A 340 -12.21 24.79 0.30
C THR A 340 -13.08 25.20 -0.89
N GLU A 341 -12.90 24.52 -2.03
CA GLU A 341 -13.79 24.64 -3.17
C GLU A 341 -15.13 23.96 -2.87
N ILE A 342 -16.23 24.62 -3.24
CA ILE A 342 -17.58 24.07 -3.13
C ILE A 342 -18.13 23.93 -4.54
N VAL A 343 -18.60 22.74 -4.89
CA VAL A 343 -19.13 22.42 -6.22
C VAL A 343 -20.49 21.74 -6.09
N GLN A 344 -21.33 21.82 -7.12
CA GLN A 344 -22.55 21.01 -7.21
C GLN A 344 -22.30 19.84 -8.18
N PRO A 345 -21.99 18.62 -7.71
CA PRO A 345 -21.53 17.53 -8.58
C PRO A 345 -22.53 17.13 -9.67
N ALA A 346 -23.83 17.14 -9.33
CA ALA A 346 -24.93 16.88 -10.27
C ALA A 346 -25.11 18.02 -11.31
N GLY A 347 -24.60 19.21 -11.02
CA GLY A 347 -24.62 20.36 -11.94
C GLY A 347 -23.53 20.33 -13.01
N VAL A 348 -22.57 19.41 -12.92
CA VAL A 348 -21.43 19.32 -13.84
C VAL A 348 -21.82 18.58 -15.12
N ARG A 349 -22.37 19.34 -16.08
CA ARG A 349 -22.92 18.80 -17.34
C ARG A 349 -21.88 18.24 -18.30
N HIS A 350 -20.63 18.74 -18.28
CA HIS A 350 -19.57 18.30 -19.20
C HIS A 350 -18.16 18.53 -18.65
N ALA A 351 -17.15 17.94 -19.31
CA ALA A 351 -15.74 18.00 -18.93
C ALA A 351 -15.13 19.43 -18.92
N ARG A 352 -15.69 20.33 -19.73
CA ARG A 352 -15.21 21.72 -19.86
C ARG A 352 -15.76 22.68 -18.81
N THR A 353 -15.63 22.32 -17.54
CA THR A 353 -15.95 23.23 -16.43
C THR A 353 -14.84 23.23 -15.37
N ASN A 354 -14.73 24.33 -14.63
CA ASN A 354 -13.87 24.50 -13.48
C ASN A 354 -14.31 23.53 -12.36
N ALA A 355 -15.62 23.36 -12.17
CA ALA A 355 -16.18 22.36 -11.26
C ALA A 355 -15.77 20.92 -11.64
N PHE A 356 -15.77 20.58 -12.94
CA PHE A 356 -15.26 19.30 -13.42
C PHE A 356 -13.76 19.13 -13.09
N SER A 357 -12.97 20.18 -13.27
CA SER A 357 -11.53 20.14 -12.98
C SER A 357 -11.26 20.00 -11.46
N ALA A 358 -12.06 20.66 -10.63
CA ALA A 358 -11.99 20.56 -9.17
C ALA A 358 -12.37 19.16 -8.67
N LEU A 359 -13.48 18.60 -9.17
CA LEU A 359 -13.90 17.23 -8.89
C LEU A 359 -12.87 16.21 -9.37
N SER A 360 -12.29 16.40 -10.57
CA SER A 360 -11.20 15.56 -11.06
C SER A 360 -10.01 15.63 -10.10
N GLY A 361 -9.60 16.82 -9.67
CA GLY A 361 -8.51 16.97 -8.70
C GLY A 361 -8.75 16.18 -7.41
N TYR A 362 -9.96 16.21 -6.86
CA TYR A 362 -10.34 15.41 -5.70
C TYR A 362 -10.28 13.91 -5.99
N GLU A 363 -10.95 13.47 -7.06
CA GLU A 363 -11.08 12.06 -7.45
C GLU A 363 -9.75 11.34 -7.55
N ARG A 364 -8.73 12.00 -8.12
CA ARG A 364 -7.39 11.44 -8.31
C ARG A 364 -6.67 11.13 -7.01
N ALA A 365 -7.00 11.83 -5.94
CA ALA A 365 -6.42 11.58 -4.63
C ALA A 365 -7.33 10.72 -3.75
N ARG A 366 -8.66 10.90 -3.83
CA ARG A 366 -9.70 10.21 -3.06
C ARG A 366 -10.93 9.94 -3.94
N ALA A 367 -11.17 8.67 -4.25
CA ALA A 367 -12.43 8.19 -4.80
C ALA A 367 -12.51 6.67 -4.64
N ARG A 368 -13.71 6.12 -4.66
CA ARG A 368 -13.87 4.68 -4.84
C ARG A 368 -13.41 4.35 -6.25
N PHE A 369 -12.62 3.29 -6.36
CA PHE A 369 -12.18 2.79 -7.65
C PHE A 369 -12.76 1.39 -7.88
N ASP A 370 -13.05 1.11 -9.14
CA ASP A 370 -13.30 -0.24 -9.63
C ASP A 370 -12.00 -0.79 -10.23
N GLU A 371 -11.89 -2.12 -10.39
CA GLU A 371 -10.69 -2.81 -10.86
C GLU A 371 -10.21 -2.40 -12.27
N HIS A 372 -10.99 -1.59 -13.00
CA HIS A 372 -10.78 -1.25 -14.40
C HIS A 372 -10.24 0.17 -14.65
N ASP A 373 -10.09 0.96 -13.59
CA ASP A 373 -9.74 2.38 -13.66
C ASP A 373 -8.46 2.73 -12.92
N ALA A 374 -7.88 3.89 -13.24
CA ALA A 374 -6.67 4.36 -12.57
C ALA A 374 -6.99 4.68 -11.10
N ARG A 375 -6.38 3.92 -10.18
CA ARG A 375 -6.68 4.05 -8.75
C ARG A 375 -6.23 5.40 -8.19
N PRO A 376 -7.00 6.01 -7.27
CA PRO A 376 -6.57 7.22 -6.58
C PRO A 376 -5.38 6.98 -5.67
N LEU A 377 -4.60 8.04 -5.39
CA LEU A 377 -3.36 7.95 -4.59
C LEU A 377 -3.56 7.27 -3.23
N PHE A 378 -4.45 7.81 -2.39
CA PHE A 378 -4.56 7.35 -1.01
C PHE A 378 -5.22 5.97 -0.92
N GLU A 379 -6.18 5.69 -1.80
CA GLU A 379 -6.79 4.36 -1.88
C GLU A 379 -5.80 3.30 -2.37
N THR A 380 -4.87 3.66 -3.26
CA THR A 380 -3.80 2.75 -3.69
C THR A 380 -2.88 2.38 -2.53
N LEU A 381 -2.46 3.37 -1.72
CA LEU A 381 -1.64 3.11 -0.53
C LEU A 381 -2.38 2.23 0.48
N ILE A 382 -3.66 2.52 0.75
CA ILE A 382 -4.50 1.75 1.67
C ILE A 382 -4.70 0.33 1.16
N ALA A 383 -5.06 0.15 -0.12
CA ALA A 383 -5.31 -1.14 -0.73
C ALA A 383 -4.07 -2.04 -0.75
N PHE A 384 -2.87 -1.44 -0.83
CA PHE A 384 -1.59 -2.15 -0.72
C PHE A 384 -1.11 -2.36 0.73
N GLY A 385 -1.85 -1.87 1.73
CA GLY A 385 -1.43 -1.93 3.13
C GLY A 385 -0.21 -1.06 3.45
N LEU A 386 0.08 -0.04 2.63
CA LEU A 386 1.19 0.90 2.83
C LEU A 386 0.78 2.03 3.77
N PRO A 387 1.37 2.15 4.98
CA PRO A 387 0.91 3.13 5.96
C PRO A 387 1.23 4.57 5.53
N LEU A 388 0.21 5.44 5.55
CA LEU A 388 0.36 6.84 5.12
C LEU A 388 1.42 7.62 5.89
N TYR A 389 1.67 7.29 7.16
CA TYR A 389 2.65 8.01 7.98
C TYR A 389 4.09 7.90 7.44
N HIS A 390 4.43 6.83 6.71
CA HIS A 390 5.74 6.71 6.06
C HIS A 390 5.95 7.78 4.98
N TYR A 391 4.87 8.24 4.35
CA TYR A 391 4.90 9.23 3.28
C TYR A 391 4.55 10.65 3.79
N ARG A 392 4.56 10.86 5.11
CA ARG A 392 4.23 12.14 5.77
C ARG A 392 5.25 12.51 6.85
N VAL A 393 6.51 12.13 6.64
CA VAL A 393 7.61 12.45 7.56
C VAL A 393 7.81 13.98 7.63
N PHE A 394 7.82 14.65 6.48
CA PHE A 394 8.10 16.10 6.38
C PHE A 394 6.86 16.98 6.22
N THR A 395 5.67 16.39 6.23
CA THR A 395 4.44 17.06 5.79
C THR A 395 3.29 16.72 6.72
N VAL A 396 2.26 17.57 6.74
CA VAL A 396 1.01 17.33 7.48
C VAL A 396 -0.17 17.23 6.52
N PRO A 397 -1.23 16.50 6.89
CA PRO A 397 -2.51 16.59 6.20
C PRO A 397 -3.11 18.01 6.24
N PRO A 398 -4.04 18.33 5.32
CA PRO A 398 -4.41 17.56 4.12
C PRO A 398 -3.44 17.80 2.95
N LEU A 399 -3.45 16.94 1.93
CA LEU A 399 -2.87 17.27 0.62
C LEU A 399 -3.73 18.34 -0.04
N LEU A 400 -3.16 19.52 -0.29
CA LEU A 400 -3.86 20.62 -0.92
C LEU A 400 -3.85 20.47 -2.44
N ILE A 401 -5.01 20.55 -3.08
CA ILE A 401 -5.15 20.45 -4.53
C ILE A 401 -5.65 21.77 -5.11
N ARG A 402 -4.82 22.36 -5.95
CA ARG A 402 -5.12 23.57 -6.71
C ARG A 402 -5.45 23.19 -8.14
N TYR A 403 -6.72 22.88 -8.37
CA TYR A 403 -7.24 22.41 -9.66
C TYR A 403 -7.06 23.42 -10.81
N ARG A 404 -6.92 24.71 -10.47
CA ARG A 404 -6.51 25.80 -11.38
C ARG A 404 -5.54 26.72 -10.65
N ALA A 405 -4.28 26.73 -11.04
CA ALA A 405 -3.26 27.57 -10.43
C ALA A 405 -2.21 28.08 -11.43
N PRO A 406 -1.56 29.21 -11.11
CA PRO A 406 -0.35 29.61 -11.81
C PRO A 406 0.82 28.70 -11.43
N ILE A 407 1.74 28.48 -12.37
CA ILE A 407 2.95 27.68 -12.15
C ILE A 407 4.12 28.62 -11.86
N ARG A 408 4.84 28.41 -10.74
CA ARG A 408 5.86 29.36 -10.25
C ARG A 408 7.02 28.64 -9.56
N PRO A 409 8.29 28.92 -9.90
CA PRO A 409 8.75 29.83 -10.96
C PRO A 409 8.59 29.20 -12.35
N GLY A 410 8.34 30.01 -13.39
CA GLY A 410 8.28 29.53 -14.77
C GLY A 410 7.33 30.29 -15.70
N PRO A 411 7.31 29.96 -17.00
CA PRO A 411 6.30 30.44 -17.94
C PRO A 411 4.93 29.84 -17.57
N GLY A 412 3.89 30.68 -17.46
CA GLY A 412 2.58 30.28 -16.94
C GLY A 412 2.17 30.95 -15.62
N LYS A 413 2.68 32.15 -15.33
CA LYS A 413 2.36 32.97 -14.14
C LYS A 413 0.86 33.25 -13.94
N ASP A 414 0.07 33.07 -15.00
CA ASP A 414 -1.39 33.25 -15.07
C ASP A 414 -2.17 31.92 -15.20
N GLY A 415 -1.47 30.77 -15.13
CA GLY A 415 -2.05 29.44 -15.28
C GLY A 415 -2.39 29.04 -16.71
N LYS A 416 -2.03 29.82 -17.73
CA LYS A 416 -2.21 29.48 -19.14
C LYS A 416 -1.03 28.68 -19.70
N THR A 417 -0.79 27.52 -19.11
CA THR A 417 0.26 26.59 -19.55
C THR A 417 -0.23 25.15 -19.42
N VAL A 418 0.38 24.23 -20.17
CA VAL A 418 0.14 22.79 -20.00
C VAL A 418 1.20 22.25 -19.07
N ASN A 419 0.95 22.38 -17.76
CA ASN A 419 1.89 21.97 -16.73
C ASN A 419 1.20 21.75 -15.37
N ALA A 420 1.87 21.05 -14.48
CA ALA A 420 1.53 20.95 -13.07
C ALA A 420 2.79 21.11 -12.20
N GLN A 421 2.60 21.25 -10.90
CA GLN A 421 3.68 21.51 -9.96
C GLN A 421 3.30 21.02 -8.57
N VAL A 422 4.24 20.37 -7.88
CA VAL A 422 4.15 20.16 -6.43
C VAL A 422 4.95 21.25 -5.70
N ASP A 423 4.27 22.00 -4.84
CA ASP A 423 4.90 22.91 -3.88
C ASP A 423 5.13 22.18 -2.56
N PHE A 424 6.39 22.15 -2.16
CA PHE A 424 6.80 21.66 -0.85
C PHE A 424 7.45 22.80 -0.08
N TYR A 425 6.90 23.09 1.10
CA TYR A 425 7.52 23.99 2.06
C TYR A 425 8.29 23.14 3.06
N PRO A 426 9.63 23.12 2.98
CA PRO A 426 10.42 22.39 3.97
C PRO A 426 10.20 23.00 5.36
N PRO A 427 10.41 22.21 6.42
CA PRO A 427 10.29 22.69 7.79
C PRO A 427 11.22 23.88 8.06
N ASP A 428 10.71 24.89 8.78
CA ASP A 428 11.44 26.12 9.12
C ASP A 428 12.40 25.92 10.32
N CYS A 429 13.10 24.78 10.39
CA CYS A 429 14.07 24.47 11.44
C CYS A 429 15.30 23.75 10.87
N ASP A 430 16.43 23.89 11.57
CA ASP A 430 17.64 23.18 11.21
C ASP A 430 17.45 21.68 11.47
N LEU A 431 17.48 20.88 10.40
CA LEU A 431 17.42 19.41 10.49
C LEU A 431 18.71 18.81 11.07
N VAL A 432 19.76 19.63 11.20
CA VAL A 432 21.08 19.27 11.73
C VAL A 432 21.55 20.42 12.63
N GLY A 433 21.67 20.20 13.94
CA GLY A 433 22.02 21.26 14.89
C GLY A 433 21.63 20.94 16.34
N ARG A 434 21.79 21.92 17.24
CA ARG A 434 21.40 21.77 18.66
C ARG A 434 19.90 21.94 18.90
N ASP A 435 19.19 22.56 17.96
CA ASP A 435 17.75 22.79 18.10
C ASP A 435 16.98 21.48 17.86
N ALA A 436 16.00 21.20 18.70
CA ALA A 436 15.20 19.99 18.60
C ALA A 436 14.26 20.06 17.39
N TRP A 437 14.28 19.03 16.54
CA TRP A 437 13.28 18.82 15.51
C TRP A 437 11.87 18.89 16.10
N SER A 438 11.00 19.74 15.55
CA SER A 438 9.62 19.90 16.00
C SER A 438 8.63 19.48 14.91
N PRO A 439 7.73 18.51 15.20
CA PRO A 439 6.64 18.15 14.30
C PRO A 439 5.72 19.31 13.92
N ALA A 440 5.69 20.41 14.71
CA ALA A 440 4.90 21.61 14.46
C ALA A 440 5.45 22.48 13.32
N ALA A 441 6.71 22.29 12.90
CA ALA A 441 7.32 23.03 11.80
C ALA A 441 6.90 22.51 10.41
N ARG A 442 6.20 21.37 10.35
CA ARG A 442 5.73 20.76 9.10
C ARG A 442 4.55 21.53 8.51
N LYS A 443 4.47 21.60 7.19
CA LYS A 443 3.40 22.27 6.45
C LYS A 443 2.69 21.29 5.48
N PRO A 444 1.44 21.57 5.09
CA PRO A 444 0.76 20.81 4.05
C PRO A 444 1.52 20.85 2.72
N LEU A 445 1.51 19.72 2.00
CA LEU A 445 1.93 19.68 0.59
C LEU A 445 0.83 20.24 -0.30
N GLN A 446 1.20 20.84 -1.43
CA GLN A 446 0.25 21.34 -2.41
C GLN A 446 0.58 20.87 -3.82
N VAL A 447 -0.40 20.35 -4.54
CA VAL A 447 -0.34 20.06 -5.99
C VAL A 447 -1.08 21.16 -6.74
N ARG A 448 -0.47 21.69 -7.79
CA ARG A 448 -1.00 22.75 -8.65
C ARG A 448 -1.16 22.24 -10.07
N PHE A 449 -2.36 22.39 -10.61
CA PHE A 449 -2.67 22.06 -12.00
C PHE A 449 -2.98 23.34 -12.80
N ALA A 450 -2.44 23.42 -14.00
CA ALA A 450 -2.80 24.43 -14.99
C ALA A 450 -3.82 23.86 -16.00
N LEU A 451 -3.64 24.10 -17.29
CA LEU A 451 -4.58 23.70 -18.35
C LEU A 451 -4.17 22.41 -19.05
N ALA A 452 -5.13 21.63 -19.52
CA ALA A 452 -4.94 20.50 -20.43
C ALA A 452 -4.87 20.95 -21.90
N ASP A 453 -5.37 22.14 -22.23
CA ASP A 453 -5.32 22.70 -23.58
C ASP A 453 -5.21 24.23 -23.58
N LEU A 454 -4.41 24.78 -24.51
CA LEU A 454 -4.23 26.23 -24.68
C LEU A 454 -5.03 26.82 -25.84
N LYS A 455 -5.73 25.98 -26.61
CA LYS A 455 -6.40 26.40 -27.86
C LYS A 455 -7.72 27.12 -27.60
N ARG A 456 -8.30 27.00 -26.40
CA ARG A 456 -9.50 27.73 -26.00
C ARG A 456 -9.18 28.64 -24.82
N SER A 457 -9.19 29.94 -25.09
CA SER A 457 -8.99 30.97 -24.06
C SER A 457 -10.34 31.32 -23.42
N THR A 458 -10.34 31.80 -22.17
CA THR A 458 -11.54 32.34 -21.51
C THR A 458 -12.16 33.54 -22.24
N SER A 459 -11.49 34.10 -23.26
CA SER A 459 -11.98 35.22 -24.09
C SER A 459 -12.76 34.78 -25.33
N ASP A 460 -12.69 33.51 -25.73
CA ASP A 460 -13.46 33.01 -26.87
C ASP A 460 -14.85 32.61 -26.39
N ARG A 461 -15.79 33.54 -26.56
CA ARG A 461 -17.24 33.36 -26.37
C ARG A 461 -17.82 32.35 -27.37
N GLU A 462 -17.31 31.12 -27.43
CA GLU A 462 -18.20 30.04 -27.83
C GLU A 462 -19.22 29.85 -26.71
N PRO A 463 -20.53 29.82 -27.01
CA PRO A 463 -21.53 29.44 -26.03
C PRO A 463 -21.24 28.00 -25.57
N GLY A 464 -20.69 27.83 -24.36
CA GLY A 464 -20.72 26.55 -23.65
C GLY A 464 -19.40 25.84 -23.28
N GLY A 465 -18.26 26.50 -23.01
CA GLY A 465 -17.14 25.75 -22.40
C GLY A 465 -16.02 26.56 -21.76
N GLU A 466 -15.72 26.28 -20.50
CA GLU A 466 -14.52 26.78 -19.79
C GLU A 466 -13.27 25.97 -20.22
N PRO A 467 -12.04 26.47 -19.95
CA PRO A 467 -10.82 25.74 -20.32
C PRO A 467 -10.68 24.38 -19.61
N LEU A 468 -10.14 23.40 -20.36
CA LEU A 468 -9.65 22.10 -19.93
C LEU A 468 -8.71 22.18 -18.71
N GLY A 469 -9.04 21.71 -17.50
CA GLY A 469 -8.07 21.62 -16.40
C GLY A 469 -7.19 20.37 -16.50
N LEU A 470 -5.89 20.47 -16.18
CA LEU A 470 -4.96 19.34 -16.29
C LEU A 470 -5.20 18.24 -15.24
N ALA A 471 -5.84 18.58 -14.12
CA ALA A 471 -6.29 17.61 -13.12
C ALA A 471 -7.23 16.53 -13.69
N ALA A 472 -7.81 16.77 -14.86
CA ALA A 472 -8.62 15.79 -15.58
C ALA A 472 -7.79 14.61 -16.13
N ASP A 473 -6.46 14.74 -16.27
CA ASP A 473 -5.60 13.68 -16.78
C ASP A 473 -5.09 12.77 -15.62
N PRO A 474 -5.54 11.51 -15.54
CA PRO A 474 -5.09 10.60 -14.49
C PRO A 474 -3.60 10.28 -14.55
N ARG A 475 -3.03 10.19 -15.76
CA ARG A 475 -1.61 9.90 -15.94
C ARG A 475 -0.76 11.05 -15.42
N TRP A 476 -1.19 12.29 -15.67
CA TRP A 476 -0.50 13.46 -15.14
C TRP A 476 -0.59 13.54 -13.61
N SER A 477 -1.74 13.19 -13.05
CA SER A 477 -1.91 13.17 -11.59
C SER A 477 -0.95 12.18 -10.92
N TRP A 478 -0.80 10.97 -11.47
CA TRP A 478 0.19 10.00 -10.98
C TRP A 478 1.64 10.47 -11.09
N HIS A 479 1.97 11.23 -12.13
CA HIS A 479 3.28 11.88 -12.22
C HIS A 479 3.53 12.83 -11.05
N GLU A 480 2.58 13.73 -10.76
CA GLU A 480 2.69 14.67 -9.63
C GLU A 480 2.65 13.96 -8.27
N TYR A 481 1.88 12.88 -8.13
CA TYR A 481 1.80 12.14 -6.88
C TYR A 481 3.10 11.41 -6.54
N CYS A 482 3.94 11.07 -7.52
CA CYS A 482 5.30 10.62 -7.24
C CYS A 482 6.09 11.69 -6.47
N HIS A 483 5.99 12.96 -6.88
CA HIS A 483 6.63 14.07 -6.19
C HIS A 483 6.05 14.31 -4.79
N VAL A 484 4.73 14.15 -4.61
CA VAL A 484 4.07 14.20 -3.29
C VAL A 484 4.68 13.16 -2.35
N LEU A 485 4.80 11.92 -2.81
CA LEU A 485 5.34 10.82 -2.01
C LEU A 485 6.82 11.00 -1.69
N LEU A 486 7.63 11.42 -2.68
CA LEU A 486 9.05 11.71 -2.49
C LEU A 486 9.26 12.84 -1.48
N ALA A 487 8.52 13.95 -1.60
CA ALA A 487 8.66 15.08 -0.69
C ALA A 487 8.21 14.71 0.72
N GLY A 488 7.06 14.03 0.84
CA GLY A 488 6.55 13.59 2.13
C GLY A 488 7.46 12.61 2.85
N ARG A 489 8.13 11.71 2.11
CA ARG A 489 9.03 10.69 2.67
C ARG A 489 10.45 11.19 2.91
N THR A 490 11.04 11.87 1.92
CA THR A 490 12.48 12.18 1.88
C THR A 490 12.77 13.66 2.16
N GLY A 491 11.77 14.54 2.06
CA GLY A 491 11.99 15.99 2.08
C GLY A 491 12.57 16.54 0.76
N ALA A 492 12.62 15.74 -0.30
CA ALA A 492 13.04 16.15 -1.63
C ALA A 492 11.95 15.82 -2.67
N LEU A 493 11.74 16.71 -3.64
CA LEU A 493 10.77 16.51 -4.71
C LEU A 493 11.27 15.54 -5.79
N GLU A 494 12.58 15.41 -5.96
CA GLU A 494 13.19 14.73 -7.10
C GLU A 494 14.27 13.74 -6.63
N LEU A 495 14.56 12.73 -7.44
CA LEU A 495 15.71 11.87 -7.23
C LEU A 495 17.00 12.57 -7.68
N ARG A 496 18.15 12.12 -7.18
CA ARG A 496 19.43 12.72 -7.61
C ARG A 496 19.84 12.34 -9.02
N PHE A 497 19.34 11.24 -9.57
CA PHE A 497 19.74 10.74 -10.90
C PHE A 497 18.63 10.85 -11.95
N ALA A 498 17.40 11.18 -11.56
CA ALA A 498 16.24 11.32 -12.43
C ALA A 498 15.24 12.33 -11.84
N HIS A 499 14.33 12.87 -12.66
CA HIS A 499 13.32 13.81 -12.16
C HIS A 499 12.43 13.18 -11.09
N SER A 500 11.80 12.04 -11.39
CA SER A 500 11.10 11.18 -10.44
C SER A 500 10.80 9.83 -11.09
N MET A 501 9.97 8.99 -10.46
CA MET A 501 9.36 7.80 -11.06
C MET A 501 7.95 8.10 -11.61
N GLY A 502 7.59 9.38 -11.75
CA GLY A 502 6.25 9.83 -12.10
C GLY A 502 5.79 9.35 -13.46
N ASP A 503 6.64 9.43 -14.48
CA ASP A 503 6.32 8.91 -15.81
C ASP A 503 6.12 7.39 -15.82
N ALA A 504 6.85 6.65 -14.98
CA ALA A 504 6.67 5.20 -14.84
C ALA A 504 5.30 4.87 -14.24
N LEU A 505 4.95 5.52 -13.13
CA LEU A 505 3.65 5.35 -12.48
C LEU A 505 2.52 5.69 -13.44
N ALA A 506 2.61 6.83 -14.12
CA ALA A 506 1.65 7.28 -15.14
C ALA A 506 1.43 6.25 -16.27
N ALA A 507 2.52 5.64 -16.76
CA ALA A 507 2.46 4.62 -17.80
C ALA A 507 1.86 3.31 -17.28
N ILE A 508 2.37 2.79 -16.17
CA ILE A 508 2.01 1.47 -15.62
C ILE A 508 0.57 1.45 -15.12
N THR A 509 0.10 2.49 -14.43
CA THR A 509 -1.30 2.56 -13.98
C THR A 509 -2.28 2.72 -15.15
N GLY A 510 -1.82 3.30 -16.27
CA GLY A 510 -2.64 3.57 -17.44
C GLY A 510 -2.64 2.48 -18.51
N ASP A 511 -1.73 1.49 -18.44
CA ASP A 511 -1.54 0.47 -19.49
C ASP A 511 -2.56 -0.69 -19.47
N PRO A 512 -2.89 -1.34 -18.33
CA PRO A 512 -3.64 -2.60 -18.32
C PRO A 512 -4.97 -2.57 -19.08
N TRP A 513 -5.65 -1.42 -19.04
CA TRP A 513 -6.95 -1.23 -19.67
C TRP A 513 -6.91 -0.32 -20.91
N SER A 514 -5.73 0.11 -21.36
CA SER A 514 -5.59 0.98 -22.53
C SER A 514 -5.94 0.26 -23.82
N LYS A 515 -6.76 0.90 -24.66
CA LYS A 515 -7.03 0.46 -26.04
C LYS A 515 -5.94 0.92 -27.02
N LEU A 516 -4.86 1.54 -26.54
CA LEU A 516 -3.67 1.87 -27.35
C LEU A 516 -2.71 0.69 -27.48
N VAL A 517 -2.94 -0.39 -26.73
CA VAL A 517 -2.27 -1.68 -26.89
C VAL A 517 -2.87 -2.42 -28.10
N ASP A 518 -2.62 -1.90 -29.30
CA ASP A 518 -3.01 -2.53 -30.57
C ASP A 518 -1.77 -3.18 -31.21
N PRO A 519 -1.79 -4.50 -31.49
CA PRO A 519 -0.70 -5.19 -32.17
C PRO A 519 -0.33 -4.58 -33.53
N CYS A 520 -1.25 -3.90 -34.20
CA CYS A 520 -1.04 -3.29 -35.51
C CYS A 520 -0.23 -1.98 -35.44
N GLN A 521 -0.19 -1.31 -34.27
CA GLN A 521 0.58 -0.08 -34.07
C GLN A 521 1.15 0.00 -32.64
N PRO A 522 2.12 -0.87 -32.30
CA PRO A 522 2.62 -1.03 -30.93
C PRO A 522 3.28 0.23 -30.36
N TRP A 523 3.74 1.14 -31.23
CA TRP A 523 4.47 2.34 -30.83
C TRP A 523 3.64 3.35 -30.02
N LEU A 524 2.30 3.32 -30.09
CA LEU A 524 1.47 4.23 -29.30
C LEU A 524 1.38 3.86 -27.83
N ARG A 525 1.57 2.58 -27.49
CA ARG A 525 1.61 2.10 -26.12
C ARG A 525 2.72 2.80 -25.33
N GLY A 526 3.88 2.99 -25.95
CA GLY A 526 5.05 3.66 -25.37
C GLY A 526 4.91 5.15 -25.08
N CYS A 527 3.77 5.79 -25.41
CA CYS A 527 3.52 7.19 -25.09
C CYS A 527 3.05 7.34 -23.64
N THR A 528 3.78 8.11 -22.82
CA THR A 528 3.41 8.29 -21.41
C THR A 528 2.14 9.13 -21.26
N PHE A 529 2.01 10.24 -22.00
CA PHE A 529 0.85 11.13 -21.97
C PHE A 529 0.20 11.20 -23.36
N PRO A 530 -0.57 10.17 -23.77
CA PRO A 530 -1.15 10.11 -25.11
C PRO A 530 -2.31 11.10 -25.32
N TRP A 531 -2.97 11.55 -24.24
CA TRP A 531 -4.08 12.49 -24.32
C TRP A 531 -3.62 13.95 -24.37
N VAL A 532 -3.02 14.45 -23.28
CA VAL A 532 -2.35 15.75 -23.25
C VAL A 532 -0.97 15.58 -23.86
N TYR A 533 -0.96 15.47 -25.19
CA TYR A 533 0.20 14.97 -25.93
C TYR A 533 1.50 15.70 -25.58
N LEU A 534 2.35 14.99 -24.83
CA LEU A 534 3.75 15.30 -24.59
C LEU A 534 4.59 14.18 -25.19
N HIS A 535 5.68 14.53 -25.87
CA HIS A 535 6.59 13.58 -26.52
C HIS A 535 7.45 12.75 -25.53
N ARG A 536 6.94 12.46 -24.32
CA ARG A 536 7.60 11.61 -23.31
C ARG A 536 7.24 10.15 -23.54
N ARG A 537 8.25 9.28 -23.45
CA ARG A 537 8.12 7.85 -23.76
C ARG A 537 8.76 6.96 -22.71
N HIS A 538 8.26 5.73 -22.63
CA HIS A 538 8.70 4.68 -21.70
C HIS A 538 9.06 3.37 -22.42
N ASP A 539 9.44 3.47 -23.69
CA ASP A 539 9.88 2.37 -24.55
C ASP A 539 11.17 2.72 -25.31
N ARG A 540 12.05 3.51 -24.68
CA ARG A 540 13.25 4.06 -25.33
C ARG A 540 14.32 3.00 -25.57
N SER A 541 14.89 3.00 -26.77
CA SER A 541 15.98 2.09 -27.16
C SER A 541 17.33 2.52 -26.58
N VAL A 542 18.07 1.58 -26.00
CA VAL A 542 19.44 1.80 -25.51
C VAL A 542 20.42 2.17 -26.63
N HIS A 543 20.23 1.61 -27.82
CA HIS A 543 21.08 1.87 -28.99
C HIS A 543 20.93 3.29 -29.55
N ASP A 544 19.80 3.93 -29.27
CA ASP A 544 19.57 5.33 -29.63
C ASP A 544 20.16 6.31 -28.60
N GLY A 545 20.85 5.78 -27.58
CA GLY A 545 21.51 6.56 -26.52
C GLY A 545 20.69 6.72 -25.24
N TRP A 546 19.52 6.09 -25.15
CA TRP A 546 18.69 6.11 -23.94
C TRP A 546 19.10 5.03 -22.92
N SER A 547 20.37 4.66 -22.90
CA SER A 547 20.97 3.81 -21.88
C SER A 547 21.30 4.63 -20.62
N TRP A 548 21.28 3.99 -19.44
CA TRP A 548 21.83 4.56 -18.21
C TRP A 548 23.32 4.89 -18.31
N CYS A 549 24.09 4.18 -19.13
CA CYS A 549 25.46 4.56 -19.47
C CYS A 549 25.53 5.33 -20.80
N GLY A 550 24.40 5.66 -21.43
CA GLY A 550 24.35 6.17 -22.80
C GLY A 550 24.35 7.70 -22.93
N ARG A 551 24.34 8.18 -24.18
CA ARG A 551 24.44 9.62 -24.51
C ARG A 551 23.42 10.54 -23.81
N TYR A 552 22.23 10.05 -23.49
CA TYR A 552 21.16 10.84 -22.84
C TYR A 552 21.17 10.78 -21.30
N HIS A 553 21.94 9.86 -20.70
CA HIS A 553 22.23 9.87 -19.26
C HIS A 553 23.68 10.35 -19.08
N ARG A 554 23.91 11.59 -18.66
CA ARG A 554 25.27 12.15 -18.57
C ARG A 554 25.68 12.46 -17.13
N PRO A 555 26.25 11.48 -16.38
CA PRO A 555 26.74 11.66 -15.01
C PRO A 555 27.59 12.92 -14.79
N ALA A 556 28.41 13.30 -15.79
CA ALA A 556 29.31 14.46 -15.73
C ALA A 556 28.69 15.82 -16.11
N GLN A 557 27.46 15.85 -16.66
CA GLN A 557 26.77 17.12 -16.97
C GLN A 557 25.99 17.70 -15.79
N PHE A 558 25.96 16.96 -14.69
CA PHE A 558 25.25 17.38 -13.51
C PHE A 558 26.18 18.27 -12.70
N PRO A 559 25.79 19.53 -12.49
CA PRO A 559 26.74 20.52 -12.02
C PRO A 559 27.31 20.09 -10.66
N PRO A 560 28.57 20.47 -10.35
CA PRO A 560 29.24 20.07 -9.13
C PRO A 560 28.38 20.36 -7.89
N ARG A 561 28.64 19.64 -6.79
CA ARG A 561 27.93 19.70 -5.48
C ARG A 561 27.61 21.12 -4.93
N ARG A 562 28.18 22.19 -5.50
CA ARG A 562 28.02 23.60 -5.13
C ARG A 562 27.12 24.43 -6.06
N SER A 563 26.53 23.85 -7.09
CA SER A 563 25.54 24.55 -7.93
C SER A 563 24.16 24.48 -7.29
N ASN A 564 23.41 25.59 -7.31
CA ASN A 564 22.03 25.64 -6.85
C ASN A 564 21.04 25.08 -7.91
N CYS A 565 21.54 24.64 -9.07
CA CYS A 565 20.78 24.09 -10.18
C CYS A 565 20.99 22.57 -10.32
N LEU A 566 20.76 21.81 -9.24
CA LEU A 566 21.05 20.37 -9.12
C LEU A 566 20.06 19.43 -9.83
N ARG A 567 19.13 19.95 -10.64
CA ARG A 567 17.98 19.16 -11.13
C ARG A 567 18.24 18.61 -12.53
N LYS A 568 18.16 17.29 -12.65
CA LYS A 568 18.36 16.54 -13.91
C LYS A 568 17.01 16.35 -14.59
N GLY A 569 16.97 16.67 -15.88
CA GLY A 569 15.71 16.83 -16.62
C GLY A 569 15.01 15.51 -17.02
N TYR A 570 13.84 15.69 -17.64
CA TYR A 570 12.94 14.67 -18.19
C TYR A 570 13.58 13.60 -19.12
N GLN A 571 14.84 13.73 -19.51
CA GLN A 571 15.55 12.70 -20.28
C GLN A 571 15.86 11.48 -19.41
N SER A 572 16.48 11.68 -18.23
CA SER A 572 16.79 10.57 -17.32
C SER A 572 15.54 9.94 -16.72
N GLU A 573 14.46 10.71 -16.56
CA GLU A 573 13.17 10.16 -16.18
C GLU A 573 12.59 9.22 -17.24
N GLN A 574 12.72 9.52 -18.54
CA GLN A 574 12.28 8.58 -19.59
C GLN A 574 13.09 7.29 -19.61
N ILE A 575 14.38 7.33 -19.26
CA ILE A 575 15.22 6.13 -19.09
C ILE A 575 14.73 5.31 -17.89
N LEU A 576 14.45 5.96 -16.76
CA LEU A 576 13.88 5.31 -15.57
C LEU A 576 12.49 4.73 -15.84
N SER A 577 11.64 5.50 -16.52
CA SER A 577 10.31 5.09 -16.94
C SER A 577 10.36 3.88 -17.86
N THR A 578 11.30 3.84 -18.81
CA THR A 578 11.52 2.66 -19.65
C THR A 578 11.99 1.45 -18.82
N SER A 579 12.91 1.64 -17.87
CA SER A 579 13.40 0.55 -17.01
C SER A 579 12.27 -0.05 -16.17
N LEU A 580 11.43 0.79 -15.56
CA LEU A 580 10.31 0.34 -14.73
C LEU A 580 9.14 -0.23 -15.56
N PHE A 581 8.91 0.28 -16.76
CA PHE A 581 7.91 -0.29 -17.67
C PHE A 581 8.37 -1.67 -18.17
N ARG A 582 9.66 -1.86 -18.42
CA ARG A 582 10.25 -3.16 -18.74
C ARG A 582 10.06 -4.18 -17.62
N LEU A 583 10.24 -3.76 -16.37
CA LEU A 583 9.91 -4.56 -15.19
C LEU A 583 8.44 -4.97 -15.23
N TYR A 584 7.53 -4.01 -15.37
CA TYR A 584 6.09 -4.29 -15.50
C TYR A 584 5.77 -5.32 -16.59
N GLN A 585 6.35 -5.17 -17.79
CA GLN A 585 6.15 -6.11 -18.90
C GLN A 585 6.61 -7.52 -18.54
N ALA A 586 7.78 -7.67 -17.91
CA ALA A 586 8.33 -8.96 -17.52
C ALA A 586 7.55 -9.63 -16.38
N LEU A 587 6.87 -8.87 -15.52
CA LEU A 587 5.99 -9.38 -14.47
C LEU A 587 4.59 -9.78 -14.98
N GLY A 588 4.33 -9.71 -16.29
CA GLY A 588 3.06 -10.07 -16.91
C GLY A 588 2.30 -8.92 -17.57
N GLY A 589 2.90 -7.72 -17.64
CA GLY A 589 2.33 -6.58 -18.37
C GLY A 589 2.17 -6.83 -19.87
N ASP A 590 2.84 -7.83 -20.43
CA ASP A 590 2.72 -8.24 -21.84
C ASP A 590 1.79 -9.45 -22.06
N THR A 591 1.15 -9.96 -21.02
CA THR A 591 0.28 -11.15 -21.13
C THR A 591 -0.88 -10.88 -22.08
N VAL A 592 -1.11 -11.85 -22.97
CA VAL A 592 -2.23 -11.89 -23.92
C VAL A 592 -3.04 -13.16 -23.66
N ASP A 593 -4.32 -13.16 -24.05
CA ASP A 593 -5.16 -14.36 -24.05
C ASP A 593 -4.84 -15.28 -25.25
N ASP A 594 -5.53 -16.42 -25.33
CA ASP A 594 -5.40 -17.40 -26.41
C ASP A 594 -5.65 -16.80 -27.81
N GLY A 595 -6.41 -15.70 -27.90
CA GLY A 595 -6.69 -14.97 -29.13
C GLY A 595 -5.63 -13.93 -29.48
N GLY A 596 -4.60 -13.76 -28.65
CA GLY A 596 -3.56 -12.74 -28.80
C GLY A 596 -3.99 -11.34 -28.36
N ALA A 597 -5.18 -11.19 -27.76
CA ALA A 597 -5.64 -9.91 -27.23
C ALA A 597 -5.08 -9.67 -25.81
N PRO A 598 -4.92 -8.42 -25.36
CA PRO A 598 -4.42 -8.13 -24.01
C PRO A 598 -5.22 -8.81 -22.89
N ASN A 599 -4.57 -9.66 -22.09
CA ASN A 599 -5.16 -10.26 -20.90
C ASN A 599 -5.18 -9.21 -19.77
N ARG A 600 -6.28 -8.45 -19.69
CA ARG A 600 -6.39 -7.28 -18.81
C ARG A 600 -6.25 -7.63 -17.32
N PRO A 601 -6.87 -8.70 -16.78
CA PRO A 601 -6.65 -9.12 -15.39
C PRO A 601 -5.18 -9.43 -15.09
N ALA A 602 -4.49 -10.22 -15.93
CA ALA A 602 -3.08 -10.53 -15.72
C ALA A 602 -2.20 -9.26 -15.76
N ARG A 603 -2.49 -8.35 -16.68
CA ARG A 603 -1.80 -7.06 -16.78
C ARG A 603 -2.08 -6.15 -15.60
N GLN A 604 -3.30 -6.14 -15.07
CA GLN A 604 -3.64 -5.38 -13.86
C GLN A 604 -2.87 -5.95 -12.67
N TYR A 605 -2.82 -7.27 -12.53
CA TYR A 605 -2.07 -7.96 -11.48
C TYR A 605 -0.56 -7.66 -11.53
N ALA A 606 0.01 -7.53 -12.73
CA ALA A 606 1.41 -7.10 -12.92
C ALA A 606 1.62 -5.60 -12.62
N ALA A 607 0.68 -4.74 -13.02
CA ALA A 607 0.74 -3.30 -12.76
C ALA A 607 0.65 -3.02 -11.27
N ASP A 608 -0.25 -3.71 -10.58
CA ASP A 608 -0.46 -3.59 -9.14
C ASP A 608 0.80 -3.94 -8.37
N TYR A 609 1.44 -5.05 -8.73
CA TYR A 609 2.70 -5.44 -8.09
C TYR A 609 3.82 -4.45 -8.39
N THR A 610 3.94 -3.98 -9.64
CA THR A 610 5.00 -3.02 -10.01
C THR A 610 4.83 -1.67 -9.32
N VAL A 611 3.60 -1.13 -9.28
CA VAL A 611 3.29 0.11 -8.57
C VAL A 611 3.55 -0.07 -7.08
N TYR A 612 3.14 -1.20 -6.50
CA TYR A 612 3.43 -1.52 -5.11
C TYR A 612 4.94 -1.51 -4.81
N LEU A 613 5.77 -2.15 -5.65
CA LEU A 613 7.22 -2.15 -5.48
C LEU A 613 7.79 -0.73 -5.53
N ILE A 614 7.33 0.11 -6.47
CA ILE A 614 7.76 1.51 -6.57
C ILE A 614 7.37 2.30 -5.31
N LEU A 615 6.12 2.19 -4.86
CA LEU A 615 5.63 2.91 -3.68
C LEU A 615 6.37 2.45 -2.41
N ARG A 616 6.49 1.14 -2.22
CA ARG A 616 7.24 0.55 -1.10
C ARG A 616 8.71 0.97 -1.14
N ALA A 617 9.35 0.98 -2.30
CA ALA A 617 10.72 1.46 -2.45
C ALA A 617 10.85 2.94 -2.05
N ILE A 618 9.92 3.81 -2.46
CA ILE A 618 9.88 5.20 -1.96
C ILE A 618 9.82 5.18 -0.43
N GLY A 619 8.91 4.40 0.17
CA GLY A 619 8.76 4.27 1.61
C GLY A 619 10.01 3.77 2.35
N LEU A 620 10.92 3.05 1.68
CA LEU A 620 12.20 2.59 2.20
C LEU A 620 13.32 3.65 2.10
N LEU A 621 13.22 4.63 1.19
CA LEU A 621 14.21 5.69 1.05
C LEU A 621 14.38 6.47 2.36
N SER A 622 15.60 6.83 2.70
CA SER A 622 15.91 7.70 3.83
C SER A 622 15.58 9.18 3.56
N PRO A 623 15.43 10.00 4.61
CA PRO A 623 15.46 11.44 4.48
C PRO A 623 16.67 11.92 3.68
N ALA A 624 16.42 12.81 2.72
CA ALA A 624 17.41 13.28 1.78
C ALA A 624 18.55 14.08 2.44
N PHE A 625 18.38 14.57 3.67
CA PHE A 625 19.50 15.22 4.37
C PHE A 625 20.43 14.22 5.10
N LEU A 626 19.97 12.99 5.36
CA LEU A 626 20.75 11.92 6.00
C LEU A 626 21.48 11.07 4.96
N HIS A 627 20.72 10.56 3.99
CA HIS A 627 21.23 9.70 2.94
C HIS A 627 20.31 9.82 1.72
N GLN A 628 20.87 10.16 0.56
CA GLN A 628 20.13 10.36 -0.68
C GLN A 628 20.33 9.16 -1.58
N CYS A 629 19.28 8.75 -2.28
CA CYS A 629 19.40 7.83 -3.41
C CYS A 629 20.06 8.59 -4.57
N GLU A 630 21.39 8.43 -4.69
CA GLU A 630 22.27 9.13 -5.62
C GLU A 630 22.30 8.49 -7.01
N THR A 631 22.04 7.18 -7.11
CA THR A 631 22.20 6.40 -8.35
C THR A 631 21.00 5.49 -8.63
N ALA A 632 20.83 5.10 -9.90
CA ALA A 632 19.80 4.15 -10.28
C ALA A 632 20.02 2.76 -9.66
N ASP A 633 21.28 2.35 -9.44
CA ASP A 633 21.61 1.08 -8.78
C ASP A 633 21.12 1.02 -7.33
N GLN A 634 21.24 2.12 -6.57
CA GLN A 634 20.65 2.21 -5.23
C GLN A 634 19.12 2.08 -5.24
N LEU A 635 18.46 2.59 -6.30
CA LEU A 635 17.02 2.37 -6.48
C LEU A 635 16.72 0.90 -6.82
N VAL A 636 17.54 0.23 -7.63
CA VAL A 636 17.44 -1.22 -7.89
C VAL A 636 17.51 -1.99 -6.56
N THR A 637 18.49 -1.69 -5.70
CA THR A 637 18.58 -2.29 -4.35
C THR A 637 17.29 -2.09 -3.56
N THR A 638 16.76 -0.87 -3.55
CA THR A 638 15.55 -0.54 -2.79
C THR A 638 14.30 -1.26 -3.33
N LEU A 639 14.20 -1.46 -4.65
CA LEU A 639 13.13 -2.23 -5.29
C LEU A 639 13.25 -3.73 -4.99
N ILE A 640 14.47 -4.26 -4.94
CA ILE A 640 14.75 -5.64 -4.52
C ILE A 640 14.34 -5.84 -3.05
N ASP A 641 14.70 -4.92 -2.15
CA ASP A 641 14.30 -4.97 -0.75
C ASP A 641 12.77 -4.89 -0.57
N ALA A 642 12.10 -4.11 -1.44
CA ALA A 642 10.64 -4.04 -1.47
C ALA A 642 10.02 -5.40 -1.86
N ASP A 643 10.56 -6.10 -2.87
CA ASP A 643 10.11 -7.43 -3.29
C ASP A 643 10.33 -8.47 -2.19
N ILE A 644 11.58 -8.61 -1.70
CA ILE A 644 11.95 -9.61 -0.69
C ILE A 644 11.14 -9.42 0.60
N GLY A 645 10.83 -8.19 0.99
CA GLY A 645 10.06 -7.91 2.19
C GLY A 645 8.55 -8.21 2.08
N THR A 646 8.05 -8.73 0.95
CA THR A 646 6.62 -8.91 0.70
C THR A 646 6.12 -10.27 1.18
N LEU A 647 5.05 -10.24 2.00
CA LEU A 647 4.36 -11.40 2.52
C LEU A 647 2.92 -11.42 2.01
N PRO A 648 2.30 -12.62 1.87
CA PRO A 648 0.95 -12.74 1.36
C PRO A 648 -0.05 -12.00 2.25
N SER A 649 -0.93 -11.23 1.61
CA SER A 649 -2.05 -10.55 2.25
C SER A 649 -3.37 -11.21 1.87
N GLY A 650 -4.37 -11.16 2.75
CA GLY A 650 -5.69 -11.76 2.51
C GLY A 650 -6.53 -10.97 1.50
N PRO A 651 -6.95 -9.73 1.80
CA PRO A 651 -7.72 -8.91 0.87
C PRO A 651 -6.83 -7.93 0.08
N GLY A 652 -7.35 -7.47 -1.06
CA GLY A 652 -6.77 -6.38 -1.84
C GLY A 652 -6.03 -6.82 -3.09
N PRO A 653 -5.39 -5.88 -3.81
CA PRO A 653 -4.81 -6.16 -5.12
C PRO A 653 -3.52 -6.99 -5.06
N LEU A 654 -2.97 -7.18 -3.87
CA LEU A 654 -1.82 -8.04 -3.60
C LEU A 654 -2.23 -9.37 -2.94
N HIS A 655 -3.51 -9.75 -3.03
CA HIS A 655 -3.97 -11.03 -2.50
C HIS A 655 -3.09 -12.17 -3.05
N ASP A 656 -2.70 -13.08 -2.15
CA ASP A 656 -1.83 -14.22 -2.44
C ASP A 656 -0.44 -13.89 -3.05
N ARG A 657 -0.04 -12.62 -3.16
CA ARG A 657 1.30 -12.24 -3.64
C ARG A 657 2.33 -12.54 -2.56
N VAL A 658 3.27 -13.42 -2.90
CA VAL A 658 4.45 -13.70 -2.10
C VAL A 658 5.63 -12.91 -2.69
N GLY A 659 6.50 -12.37 -1.85
CA GLY A 659 7.70 -11.65 -2.27
C GLY A 659 8.92 -12.54 -2.53
N GLY A 660 9.97 -11.93 -3.05
CA GLY A 660 11.28 -12.57 -3.24
C GLY A 660 11.45 -13.30 -4.57
N TRP A 661 10.45 -13.30 -5.45
CA TRP A 661 10.56 -13.90 -6.79
C TRP A 661 10.93 -12.89 -7.88
N ALA A 662 10.68 -11.59 -7.70
CA ALA A 662 10.83 -10.59 -8.75
C ALA A 662 12.20 -9.88 -8.74
N HIS A 663 13.00 -10.02 -7.68
CA HIS A 663 14.26 -9.31 -7.52
C HIS A 663 15.26 -9.49 -8.67
N LYS A 664 15.34 -10.69 -9.29
CA LYS A 664 16.16 -10.91 -10.49
C LYS A 664 15.61 -10.14 -11.69
N VAL A 665 14.28 -10.13 -11.87
CA VAL A 665 13.59 -9.35 -12.91
C VAL A 665 13.82 -7.84 -12.76
N VAL A 666 13.81 -7.33 -11.53
CA VAL A 666 14.16 -5.93 -11.23
C VAL A 666 15.55 -5.62 -11.79
N ARG A 667 16.55 -6.46 -11.49
CA ARG A 667 17.90 -6.28 -12.04
C ARG A 667 17.92 -6.36 -13.57
N TRP A 668 17.29 -7.37 -14.16
CA TRP A 668 17.24 -7.55 -15.61
C TRP A 668 16.63 -6.35 -16.35
N ALA A 669 15.58 -5.74 -15.80
CA ALA A 669 14.93 -4.60 -16.43
C ALA A 669 15.86 -3.37 -16.54
N PHE A 670 16.67 -3.11 -15.52
CA PHE A 670 17.67 -2.05 -15.50
C PHE A 670 18.94 -2.42 -16.29
N GLU A 671 19.34 -3.69 -16.25
CA GLU A 671 20.41 -4.24 -17.09
C GLU A 671 20.05 -4.05 -18.57
N ALA A 672 18.85 -4.42 -18.99
CA ALA A 672 18.41 -4.22 -20.36
C ALA A 672 18.45 -2.73 -20.77
N GLN A 673 18.26 -1.80 -19.82
CA GLN A 673 18.35 -0.35 -20.06
C GLN A 673 19.79 0.20 -19.87
N GLY A 674 20.78 -0.68 -19.78
CA GLY A 674 22.20 -0.30 -19.84
C GLY A 674 22.82 0.17 -18.53
N LEU A 675 22.22 -0.10 -17.36
CA LEU A 675 22.77 0.32 -16.07
C LEU A 675 24.17 -0.26 -15.78
N TYR A 676 24.45 -1.47 -16.28
CA TYR A 676 25.69 -2.21 -16.04
C TYR A 676 26.54 -2.36 -17.29
N ALA A 677 26.43 -1.46 -18.27
CA ALA A 677 27.17 -1.56 -19.52
C ALA A 677 28.69 -1.35 -19.33
N THR A 678 29.05 -0.58 -18.31
CA THR A 678 30.43 -0.28 -17.89
C THR A 678 30.48 -0.06 -16.38
N ALA A 679 31.65 -0.32 -15.79
CA ALA A 679 31.94 0.04 -14.41
C ALA A 679 32.54 1.46 -14.28
N ASP A 680 32.99 2.05 -15.40
CA ASP A 680 33.50 3.41 -15.42
C ASP A 680 32.33 4.40 -15.62
N PRO A 681 32.02 5.26 -14.63
CA PRO A 681 30.93 6.23 -14.75
C PRO A 681 31.17 7.33 -15.80
N LEU A 682 32.37 7.43 -16.37
CA LEU A 682 32.71 8.38 -17.44
C LEU A 682 32.51 7.82 -18.85
N ASP A 683 32.43 6.49 -18.99
CA ASP A 683 32.20 5.85 -20.27
C ASP A 683 30.78 6.11 -20.77
N ILE A 684 30.66 6.35 -22.08
CA ILE A 684 29.37 6.51 -22.75
C ILE A 684 29.12 5.28 -23.62
N ILE A 685 28.23 4.40 -23.19
CA ILE A 685 27.87 3.15 -23.85
C ILE A 685 26.37 3.07 -24.12
N ASP A 686 26.03 3.08 -25.42
CA ASP A 686 24.67 2.95 -25.95
C ASP A 686 24.31 1.47 -26.20
N ALA A 687 24.37 0.65 -25.15
CA ALA A 687 24.12 -0.78 -25.23
C ALA A 687 23.40 -1.29 -23.96
N PRO A 688 22.81 -2.50 -24.02
CA PRO A 688 22.40 -3.24 -22.82
C PRO A 688 23.56 -3.43 -21.84
N GLY A 689 23.21 -3.62 -20.57
CA GLY A 689 24.15 -3.88 -19.48
C GLY A 689 24.70 -5.30 -19.51
N ARG A 690 25.82 -5.51 -18.82
CA ARG A 690 26.42 -6.82 -18.66
C ARG A 690 25.71 -7.61 -17.54
N PRO A 691 25.62 -8.94 -17.66
CA PRO A 691 25.17 -9.82 -16.58
C PRO A 691 26.10 -9.72 -15.36
N PRO A 692 25.66 -10.21 -14.18
CA PRO A 692 26.55 -10.51 -13.06
C PRO A 692 27.75 -11.38 -13.46
N LEU A 693 28.79 -11.42 -12.63
CA LEU A 693 30.01 -12.21 -12.93
C LEU A 693 29.73 -13.71 -13.02
N VAL A 694 28.77 -14.21 -12.26
CA VAL A 694 28.20 -15.56 -12.34
C VAL A 694 26.69 -15.39 -12.48
N ASP A 695 26.10 -15.99 -13.50
CA ASP A 695 24.67 -15.87 -13.81
C ASP A 695 24.24 -17.13 -14.56
N ILE A 696 23.91 -18.17 -13.80
CA ILE A 696 23.56 -19.48 -14.34
C ILE A 696 22.11 -19.50 -14.80
N PHE A 697 21.80 -20.26 -15.83
CA PHE A 697 20.42 -20.37 -16.29
C PHE A 697 20.09 -21.71 -16.90
N ILE A 698 18.81 -22.08 -16.80
CA ILE A 698 18.17 -23.14 -17.58
C ILE A 698 17.49 -22.45 -18.76
N ASP A 699 17.89 -22.82 -19.97
CA ASP A 699 17.44 -22.14 -21.17
C ASP A 699 15.92 -22.31 -21.42
N ASP A 700 15.27 -21.25 -21.90
CA ASP A 700 13.81 -21.19 -22.05
C ASP A 700 13.38 -20.96 -23.52
N ARG A 701 12.10 -20.70 -23.77
CA ARG A 701 11.58 -20.47 -25.13
C ARG A 701 11.38 -18.99 -25.46
N ARG A 702 11.95 -18.08 -24.66
CA ARG A 702 11.93 -16.65 -24.96
C ARG A 702 12.76 -16.40 -26.22
N PRO A 703 12.41 -15.40 -27.05
CA PRO A 703 13.26 -15.00 -28.16
C PRO A 703 14.54 -14.35 -27.65
N ASP A 704 15.54 -14.31 -28.53
CA ASP A 704 16.84 -13.69 -28.24
C ASP A 704 16.68 -12.19 -27.95
N SER A 705 17.30 -11.75 -26.85
CA SER A 705 17.41 -10.33 -26.52
C SER A 705 18.57 -9.67 -27.28
N ALA A 706 18.55 -8.34 -27.36
CA ALA A 706 19.62 -7.59 -27.99
C ALA A 706 20.89 -7.60 -27.12
N GLY A 707 22.06 -7.62 -27.76
CA GLY A 707 23.38 -7.57 -27.10
C GLY A 707 24.15 -8.89 -27.18
N ASP A 708 25.28 -8.96 -26.47
CA ASP A 708 26.21 -10.09 -26.51
C ASP A 708 25.70 -11.34 -25.76
N TYR A 709 24.66 -11.17 -24.93
CA TYR A 709 24.09 -12.22 -24.08
C TYR A 709 22.59 -12.38 -24.31
N PRO A 710 22.17 -12.94 -25.46
CA PRO A 710 20.77 -12.93 -25.90
C PRO A 710 19.83 -13.86 -25.12
N ARG A 711 20.36 -14.80 -24.31
CA ARG A 711 19.60 -15.86 -23.60
C ARG A 711 19.75 -15.71 -22.10
N GLY A 712 18.78 -16.21 -21.32
CA GLY A 712 18.88 -16.31 -19.86
C GLY A 712 18.75 -14.97 -19.10
N GLY A 713 18.18 -13.93 -19.71
CA GLY A 713 18.01 -12.61 -19.10
C GLY A 713 16.71 -11.92 -19.52
N TYR A 714 16.72 -10.59 -19.62
CA TYR A 714 15.54 -9.80 -19.95
C TYR A 714 14.98 -10.11 -21.35
N MET A 715 13.77 -10.68 -21.39
CA MET A 715 12.91 -10.67 -22.58
C MET A 715 11.44 -10.85 -22.15
N PRO A 716 10.58 -9.82 -22.27
CA PRO A 716 9.19 -9.95 -21.86
C PRO A 716 8.45 -10.83 -22.87
N VAL A 717 7.64 -11.74 -22.35
CA VAL A 717 6.76 -12.62 -23.12
C VAL A 717 5.42 -12.72 -22.43
N SER A 718 4.39 -13.19 -23.14
CA SER A 718 3.12 -13.49 -22.49
C SER A 718 3.32 -14.54 -21.40
N LEU A 719 2.85 -14.26 -20.18
CA LEU A 719 2.87 -15.21 -19.07
C LEU A 719 1.60 -16.08 -19.02
N ASP A 720 0.84 -16.11 -20.11
CA ASP A 720 -0.32 -16.96 -20.22
C ASP A 720 0.07 -18.43 -20.13
N TRP A 721 -0.67 -19.18 -19.30
CA TRP A 721 -0.45 -20.59 -19.03
C TRP A 721 -0.95 -21.46 -20.17
N HIS A 722 -1.98 -21.02 -20.90
CA HIS A 722 -2.66 -21.79 -21.93
C HIS A 722 -2.13 -21.56 -23.35
N ALA A 723 -1.05 -20.80 -23.50
CA ALA A 723 -0.49 -20.35 -24.78
C ALA A 723 -0.58 -21.40 -25.91
N VAL A 724 -1.26 -21.04 -27.01
CA VAL A 724 -1.46 -21.88 -28.21
C VAL A 724 -0.60 -21.32 -29.36
N PRO A 725 0.00 -22.14 -30.26
CA PRO A 725 -0.11 -23.60 -30.42
C PRO A 725 1.04 -24.44 -29.82
N GLY A 726 1.74 -23.96 -28.79
CA GLY A 726 2.80 -24.74 -28.13
C GLY A 726 3.13 -24.20 -26.75
N PRO A 727 3.97 -24.89 -25.95
CA PRO A 727 4.20 -24.51 -24.55
C PRO A 727 4.54 -23.02 -24.40
N PRO A 728 4.14 -22.36 -23.30
CA PRO A 728 4.42 -20.95 -23.10
C PRO A 728 5.89 -20.59 -23.30
N ARG A 729 6.18 -19.36 -23.76
CA ARG A 729 7.56 -18.95 -24.09
C ARG A 729 8.48 -18.90 -22.87
N TRP A 730 7.93 -18.75 -21.67
CA TRP A 730 8.69 -18.75 -20.43
C TRP A 730 8.96 -20.17 -19.89
N HIS A 731 8.47 -21.24 -20.57
CA HIS A 731 8.86 -22.62 -20.27
C HIS A 731 10.27 -22.92 -20.79
N ALA A 732 10.91 -23.93 -20.20
CA ALA A 732 12.21 -24.43 -20.61
C ALA A 732 12.21 -24.84 -22.09
N SER A 733 13.34 -24.63 -22.78
CA SER A 733 13.56 -25.15 -24.12
C SER A 733 13.61 -26.68 -24.09
N ARG A 734 13.34 -27.32 -25.24
CA ARG A 734 13.36 -28.80 -25.33
C ARG A 734 14.75 -29.39 -25.06
N ASP A 735 15.79 -28.62 -25.31
CA ASP A 735 17.17 -29.02 -25.06
C ASP A 735 17.58 -28.79 -23.61
N ALA A 736 16.99 -27.79 -22.94
CA ALA A 736 17.26 -27.47 -21.55
C ALA A 736 16.72 -28.52 -20.57
N ILE A 737 15.51 -29.02 -20.79
CA ILE A 737 14.95 -30.15 -20.02
C ILE A 737 14.57 -31.27 -20.98
N GLN A 738 15.37 -32.33 -20.94
CA GLN A 738 15.21 -33.50 -21.80
C GLN A 738 14.60 -34.64 -21.00
N VAL A 739 13.49 -35.18 -21.49
CA VAL A 739 12.81 -36.34 -20.89
C VAL A 739 12.88 -37.50 -21.88
N SER A 740 13.51 -38.59 -21.48
CA SER A 740 13.65 -39.80 -22.28
C SER A 740 13.32 -41.02 -21.44
N GLY A 741 12.21 -41.69 -21.75
CA GLY A 741 11.71 -42.80 -20.94
C GLY A 741 11.39 -42.34 -19.51
N ASP A 742 12.04 -42.96 -18.53
CA ASP A 742 11.97 -42.64 -17.11
C ASP A 742 13.15 -41.76 -16.63
N GLU A 743 13.92 -41.17 -17.53
CA GLU A 743 15.03 -40.28 -17.20
C GLU A 743 14.72 -38.81 -17.56
N VAL A 744 15.08 -37.91 -16.66
CA VAL A 744 15.14 -36.46 -16.91
C VAL A 744 16.59 -35.98 -16.86
N ARG A 745 17.00 -35.18 -17.84
CA ARG A 745 18.31 -34.50 -17.88
C ARG A 745 18.11 -33.00 -18.02
N VAL A 746 18.95 -32.22 -17.35
CA VAL A 746 18.87 -30.75 -17.33
C VAL A 746 20.17 -30.15 -17.81
N GLN A 747 20.10 -29.22 -18.76
CA GLN A 747 21.25 -28.43 -19.20
C GLN A 747 21.27 -27.07 -18.51
N VAL A 748 22.45 -26.69 -18.02
CA VAL A 748 22.68 -25.39 -17.36
C VAL A 748 23.77 -24.65 -18.12
N CYS A 749 23.51 -23.37 -18.38
CA CYS A 749 24.43 -22.41 -18.99
C CYS A 749 24.85 -21.37 -17.95
N ASN A 750 25.86 -20.56 -18.28
CA ASN A 750 26.29 -19.43 -17.45
C ASN A 750 26.54 -18.20 -18.33
N ARG A 751 25.72 -17.16 -18.18
CA ARG A 751 25.83 -15.88 -18.88
C ARG A 751 26.97 -15.02 -18.35
N GLY A 752 27.42 -15.30 -17.12
CA GLY A 752 28.49 -14.60 -16.45
C GLY A 752 29.87 -14.84 -17.06
N SER A 753 30.77 -13.90 -16.83
CA SER A 753 32.16 -13.95 -17.34
C SER A 753 33.10 -14.84 -16.52
N LEU A 754 32.71 -15.22 -15.29
CA LEU A 754 33.45 -16.15 -14.44
C LEU A 754 32.76 -17.53 -14.43
N PRO A 755 33.51 -18.65 -14.36
CA PRO A 755 32.92 -19.98 -14.18
C PRO A 755 32.11 -20.08 -12.88
N ALA A 756 30.92 -20.67 -12.95
CA ALA A 756 30.09 -20.94 -11.78
C ALA A 756 30.52 -22.25 -11.14
N THR A 757 31.07 -22.22 -9.92
CA THR A 757 31.54 -23.41 -9.21
C THR A 757 30.46 -23.99 -8.28
N TYR A 758 30.53 -25.30 -8.01
CA TYR A 758 29.60 -26.00 -7.11
C TYR A 758 28.12 -25.85 -7.48
N VAL A 759 27.82 -25.79 -8.77
CA VAL A 759 26.44 -25.76 -9.27
C VAL A 759 25.78 -27.11 -9.01
N THR A 760 24.60 -27.07 -8.41
CA THR A 760 23.75 -28.24 -8.15
C THR A 760 22.43 -28.13 -8.91
N VAL A 761 21.83 -29.28 -9.24
CA VAL A 761 20.51 -29.33 -9.87
C VAL A 761 19.59 -30.24 -9.09
N ALA A 762 18.36 -29.76 -8.84
CA ALA A 762 17.27 -30.56 -8.32
C ALA A 762 16.08 -30.52 -9.28
N VAL A 763 15.33 -31.63 -9.34
CA VAL A 763 14.18 -31.77 -10.24
C VAL A 763 12.99 -32.30 -9.45
N TRP A 764 11.80 -31.78 -9.76
CA TRP A 764 10.53 -32.23 -9.23
C TRP A 764 9.57 -32.55 -10.37
N CYS A 765 8.65 -33.49 -10.13
CA CYS A 765 7.53 -33.73 -11.01
C CYS A 765 6.20 -33.54 -10.28
N ALA A 766 5.18 -33.14 -11.03
CA ALA A 766 3.79 -33.17 -10.60
C ALA A 766 2.94 -33.76 -11.72
N ASP A 767 2.07 -34.71 -11.38
CA ASP A 767 1.04 -35.16 -12.31
C ASP A 767 0.08 -33.99 -12.59
N TRP A 768 -0.27 -33.78 -13.86
CA TRP A 768 -1.06 -32.63 -14.26
C TRP A 768 -2.19 -33.03 -15.21
N THR A 769 -3.39 -32.64 -14.83
CA THR A 769 -4.57 -32.63 -15.67
C THR A 769 -4.84 -31.18 -16.06
N PRO A 770 -5.32 -30.90 -17.29
CA PRO A 770 -5.59 -29.54 -17.75
C PRO A 770 -6.51 -28.78 -16.79
N SER A 771 -5.90 -27.95 -15.96
CA SER A 771 -6.50 -27.21 -14.84
C SER A 771 -5.67 -25.96 -14.56
N ALA A 772 -6.03 -25.19 -13.52
CA ALA A 772 -5.25 -24.04 -13.09
C ALA A 772 -3.77 -24.42 -12.81
N PRO A 773 -2.82 -23.49 -13.04
CA PRO A 773 -1.41 -23.72 -12.72
C PRO A 773 -1.24 -24.07 -11.24
N PRO A 774 -0.45 -25.12 -10.89
CA PRO A 774 -0.21 -25.44 -9.49
C PRO A 774 0.63 -24.36 -8.81
N LYS A 775 0.54 -24.27 -7.48
CA LYS A 775 1.45 -23.43 -6.69
C LYS A 775 2.70 -24.23 -6.35
N TRP A 776 3.85 -23.57 -6.28
CA TRP A 776 5.03 -24.11 -5.62
C TRP A 776 4.76 -24.25 -4.12
N ASN A 777 5.39 -25.22 -3.46
CA ASN A 777 5.17 -25.57 -2.04
C ASN A 777 3.72 -25.95 -1.66
N GLU A 778 2.83 -26.14 -2.64
CA GLU A 778 1.50 -26.72 -2.41
C GLU A 778 1.66 -28.14 -1.83
N ALA A 779 1.05 -28.38 -0.67
CA ALA A 779 1.27 -29.60 0.10
C ALA A 779 0.92 -30.86 -0.71
N GLY A 780 1.90 -31.77 -0.85
CA GLY A 780 1.72 -33.05 -1.55
C GLY A 780 1.69 -32.95 -3.09
N ARG A 781 1.82 -31.75 -3.68
CA ARG A 781 1.72 -31.56 -5.13
C ARG A 781 2.99 -31.96 -5.90
N TRP A 782 4.15 -31.63 -5.34
CA TRP A 782 5.45 -31.79 -6.02
C TRP A 782 6.25 -32.96 -5.42
N THR A 783 6.67 -33.90 -6.26
CA THR A 783 7.53 -35.02 -5.87
C THR A 783 8.95 -34.75 -6.36
N ARG A 784 9.92 -34.69 -5.44
CA ARG A 784 11.34 -34.53 -5.79
C ARG A 784 11.87 -35.81 -6.42
N LEU A 785 12.55 -35.69 -7.56
CA LEU A 785 13.18 -36.81 -8.24
C LEU A 785 14.54 -37.13 -7.63
N SER A 786 14.87 -38.42 -7.59
CA SER A 786 16.20 -38.88 -7.16
C SER A 786 17.14 -38.97 -8.37
N PRO A 787 18.41 -38.61 -8.25
CA PRO A 787 19.38 -38.89 -9.31
C PRO A 787 19.56 -40.40 -9.46
N ALA A 788 19.65 -40.90 -10.69
CA ALA A 788 19.84 -42.33 -10.99
C ALA A 788 21.28 -42.83 -10.68
N GLY A 789 22.16 -41.94 -10.24
CA GLY A 789 23.56 -42.20 -9.90
C GLY A 789 24.20 -40.99 -9.21
N GLU A 790 25.54 -40.92 -9.21
CA GLU A 790 26.26 -39.76 -8.68
C GLU A 790 25.99 -38.51 -9.53
N ASN A 791 25.43 -37.48 -8.89
CA ASN A 791 25.24 -36.17 -9.49
C ASN A 791 25.91 -35.10 -8.61
N PRO A 792 27.26 -35.13 -8.50
CA PRO A 792 27.98 -34.19 -7.65
C PRO A 792 27.85 -32.76 -8.18
N PRO A 793 28.07 -31.74 -7.33
CA PRO A 793 28.16 -30.36 -7.79
C PRO A 793 29.20 -30.21 -8.91
N ARG A 794 28.91 -29.40 -9.94
CA ARG A 794 29.77 -29.21 -11.11
C ARG A 794 30.14 -27.75 -11.34
N THR A 795 31.17 -27.52 -12.14
CA THR A 795 31.50 -26.18 -12.64
C THR A 795 30.84 -25.94 -13.98
N VAL A 796 30.17 -24.79 -14.14
CA VAL A 796 29.53 -24.37 -15.40
C VAL A 796 30.32 -23.20 -16.02
N PRO A 797 31.00 -23.43 -17.17
CA PRO A 797 31.80 -22.40 -17.84
C PRO A 797 30.93 -21.35 -18.56
N ALA A 798 31.56 -20.23 -18.94
CA ALA A 798 30.90 -19.08 -19.56
C ALA A 798 30.37 -19.36 -20.99
N TRP A 799 29.06 -19.20 -21.17
CA TRP A 799 28.33 -19.25 -22.43
C TRP A 799 28.36 -17.87 -23.13
N PRO A 800 28.33 -17.77 -24.48
CA PRO A 800 28.17 -18.83 -25.49
C PRO A 800 29.45 -19.53 -25.92
N THR A 801 30.62 -19.15 -25.36
CA THR A 801 31.91 -19.68 -25.83
C THR A 801 32.12 -21.17 -25.51
N THR A 802 31.36 -21.71 -24.55
CA THR A 802 31.38 -23.12 -24.16
C THR A 802 29.99 -23.75 -24.21
N PRO A 803 29.88 -25.06 -24.47
CA PRO A 803 28.60 -25.76 -24.48
C PRO A 803 27.96 -25.82 -23.08
N PRO A 804 26.63 -26.00 -23.00
CA PRO A 804 25.91 -26.21 -21.74
C PRO A 804 26.42 -27.44 -20.98
N VAL A 805 26.31 -27.44 -19.65
CA VAL A 805 26.65 -28.58 -18.78
C VAL A 805 25.39 -29.37 -18.44
N THR A 806 25.40 -30.67 -18.70
CA THR A 806 24.28 -31.57 -18.39
C THR A 806 24.37 -32.15 -16.98
N PHE A 807 23.24 -32.15 -16.27
CA PHE A 807 23.01 -32.77 -14.96
C PHE A 807 21.99 -33.90 -15.07
N GLY A 808 22.08 -34.88 -14.16
CA GLY A 808 21.27 -36.10 -14.18
C GLY A 808 21.98 -37.28 -14.84
N PRO A 809 21.26 -38.37 -15.17
CA PRO A 809 19.80 -38.45 -15.21
C PRO A 809 19.14 -38.48 -13.82
N PHE A 810 17.91 -37.96 -13.74
CA PHE A 810 17.01 -38.08 -12.59
C PHE A 810 15.89 -39.06 -12.92
N THR A 811 15.60 -39.98 -12.00
CA THR A 811 14.59 -41.03 -12.20
C THR A 811 13.18 -40.47 -12.01
N LEU A 812 12.37 -40.58 -13.05
CA LEU A 812 10.97 -40.21 -13.07
C LEU A 812 10.12 -41.41 -12.64
N PRO A 813 9.27 -41.29 -11.59
CA PRO A 813 8.44 -42.40 -11.13
C PRO A 813 7.40 -42.80 -12.20
N PRO A 814 6.83 -44.02 -12.18
CA PRO A 814 5.77 -44.42 -13.11
C PRO A 814 4.57 -43.44 -13.05
N PRO A 815 3.88 -43.17 -14.17
CA PRO A 815 2.70 -42.30 -14.21
C PRO A 815 1.55 -42.84 -13.37
N SER A 816 0.91 -41.98 -12.58
CA SER A 816 -0.23 -42.31 -11.71
C SER A 816 -1.60 -42.27 -12.42
N GLY A 817 -1.62 -42.21 -13.76
CA GLY A 817 -2.84 -42.15 -14.58
C GLY A 817 -3.13 -40.79 -15.23
N SER A 818 -2.32 -39.76 -14.99
CA SER A 818 -2.43 -38.48 -15.71
C SER A 818 -1.81 -38.56 -17.12
N ALA A 819 -2.48 -37.93 -18.08
CA ALA A 819 -1.99 -37.86 -19.47
C ALA A 819 -0.78 -36.92 -19.63
N GLN A 820 -0.51 -36.07 -18.64
CA GLN A 820 0.57 -35.08 -18.68
C GLN A 820 1.24 -34.92 -17.32
N ARG A 821 2.50 -34.48 -17.36
CA ARG A 821 3.32 -34.17 -16.18
C ARG A 821 4.03 -32.84 -16.32
N LEU A 822 4.06 -32.09 -15.23
CA LEU A 822 4.93 -30.93 -15.10
C LEU A 822 6.26 -31.40 -14.51
N ILE A 823 7.36 -30.92 -15.10
CA ILE A 823 8.71 -31.15 -14.59
C ILE A 823 9.32 -29.78 -14.34
N LEU A 824 9.69 -29.54 -13.08
CA LEU A 824 10.36 -28.33 -12.63
C LEU A 824 11.81 -28.68 -12.32
N ALA A 825 12.75 -27.98 -12.94
CA ALA A 825 14.17 -28.06 -12.64
C ALA A 825 14.65 -26.76 -12.01
N MET A 826 15.58 -26.89 -11.06
CA MET A 826 16.25 -25.79 -10.36
C MET A 826 17.75 -25.99 -10.46
N ALA A 827 18.48 -24.98 -10.93
CA ALA A 827 19.93 -24.91 -10.84
C ALA A 827 20.33 -23.88 -9.76
N SER A 828 21.22 -24.23 -8.83
CA SER A 828 21.60 -23.33 -7.74
C SER A 828 23.09 -23.43 -7.42
N CYS A 829 23.73 -22.28 -7.14
CA CYS A 829 25.07 -22.18 -6.58
C CYS A 829 25.14 -20.98 -5.63
N GLU A 830 26.20 -20.88 -4.82
CA GLU A 830 26.34 -19.80 -3.83
C GLU A 830 26.34 -18.40 -4.45
N ALA A 831 26.97 -18.23 -5.62
CA ALA A 831 27.09 -16.93 -6.29
C ALA A 831 25.81 -16.50 -7.04
N ASP A 832 24.92 -17.45 -7.34
CA ASP A 832 23.66 -17.24 -8.03
C ASP A 832 22.64 -18.31 -7.60
N PRO A 833 22.04 -18.15 -6.40
CA PRO A 833 21.07 -19.10 -5.90
C PRO A 833 19.73 -18.97 -6.64
N ALA A 834 19.01 -20.08 -6.75
CA ALA A 834 17.64 -20.05 -7.25
C ALA A 834 16.68 -19.49 -6.18
N ASN A 835 15.62 -18.82 -6.61
CA ASN A 835 14.64 -18.17 -5.73
C ASN A 835 13.90 -19.18 -4.83
N ILE A 836 13.75 -20.44 -5.28
CA ILE A 836 13.12 -21.51 -4.49
C ILE A 836 14.10 -22.31 -3.64
N ASP A 837 15.40 -21.98 -3.66
CA ASP A 837 16.38 -22.60 -2.79
C ASP A 837 16.12 -22.15 -1.34
N ARG A 838 15.82 -23.11 -0.45
CA ARG A 838 15.46 -22.82 0.94
C ARG A 838 16.58 -22.14 1.73
N SER A 839 17.83 -22.23 1.28
CA SER A 839 18.95 -21.53 1.90
C SER A 839 18.88 -20.02 1.75
N THR A 840 18.14 -19.51 0.75
CA THR A 840 17.95 -18.07 0.53
C THR A 840 17.08 -17.40 1.59
N GLY A 841 16.21 -18.17 2.27
CA GLY A 841 15.24 -17.63 3.22
C GLY A 841 14.17 -16.72 2.59
N LEU A 842 14.07 -16.68 1.26
CA LEU A 842 13.08 -15.87 0.55
C LEU A 842 11.65 -16.35 0.87
N PRO A 843 10.66 -15.44 0.98
CA PRO A 843 9.28 -15.85 1.22
C PRO A 843 8.78 -16.89 0.20
N CYS A 844 9.11 -16.70 -1.08
CA CYS A 844 8.72 -17.59 -2.16
C CYS A 844 9.37 -18.99 -2.11
N ALA A 845 10.49 -19.15 -1.39
CA ALA A 845 11.13 -20.44 -1.18
C ALA A 845 10.38 -21.32 -0.16
N THR A 846 9.57 -20.72 0.72
CA THR A 846 8.95 -21.40 1.87
C THR A 846 7.43 -21.37 1.88
N LEU A 847 6.81 -20.38 1.22
CA LEU A 847 5.36 -20.22 1.14
C LEU A 847 4.81 -20.73 -0.19
N GLU A 848 3.50 -20.97 -0.23
CA GLU A 848 2.80 -21.29 -1.46
C GLU A 848 2.86 -20.11 -2.43
N THR A 849 3.46 -20.32 -3.60
CA THR A 849 3.71 -19.24 -4.58
C THR A 849 3.27 -19.68 -5.97
N PRO A 850 2.58 -18.85 -6.78
CA PRO A 850 2.24 -19.19 -8.15
C PRO A 850 3.48 -19.60 -8.96
N ILE A 851 3.44 -20.76 -9.63
CA ILE A 851 4.60 -21.26 -10.37
C ILE A 851 5.01 -20.35 -11.54
N ILE A 852 4.03 -19.63 -12.11
CA ILE A 852 4.24 -18.67 -13.20
C ILE A 852 5.17 -17.55 -12.75
N ASP A 853 4.92 -16.97 -11.57
CA ASP A 853 5.75 -15.89 -11.01
C ASP A 853 7.20 -16.36 -10.81
N LEU A 854 7.38 -17.58 -10.30
CA LEU A 854 8.71 -18.15 -10.03
C LEU A 854 9.51 -18.42 -11.30
N VAL A 855 8.96 -19.22 -12.21
CA VAL A 855 9.70 -19.66 -13.41
C VAL A 855 9.90 -18.51 -14.38
N ALA A 856 8.92 -17.60 -14.49
CA ALA A 856 9.11 -16.41 -15.30
C ALA A 856 10.12 -15.42 -14.69
N GLY A 857 10.24 -15.40 -13.36
CA GLY A 857 11.05 -14.46 -12.60
C GLY A 857 12.48 -14.90 -12.26
N ASP A 858 12.84 -16.16 -12.53
CA ASP A 858 14.15 -16.73 -12.20
C ASP A 858 14.67 -17.61 -13.34
N ASN A 859 15.77 -17.19 -13.97
CA ASN A 859 16.42 -17.89 -15.07
C ASN A 859 17.08 -19.20 -14.61
N ASN A 860 17.25 -19.41 -13.31
CA ASN A 860 17.72 -20.66 -12.72
C ASN A 860 16.66 -21.76 -12.71
N LEU A 861 15.40 -21.42 -13.02
CA LEU A 861 14.27 -22.34 -13.01
C LEU A 861 13.82 -22.66 -14.43
N GLY A 862 13.57 -23.94 -14.67
CA GLY A 862 12.98 -24.42 -15.92
C GLY A 862 11.73 -25.24 -15.66
N LEU A 863 10.65 -24.94 -16.36
CA LEU A 863 9.42 -25.73 -16.34
C LEU A 863 9.19 -26.35 -17.72
N CYS A 864 8.91 -27.64 -17.79
CA CYS A 864 8.41 -28.26 -19.01
C CYS A 864 7.15 -29.09 -18.75
N LEU A 865 6.27 -29.10 -19.75
CA LEU A 865 5.10 -29.96 -19.81
C LEU A 865 5.44 -31.20 -20.65
N HIS A 866 5.43 -32.38 -20.03
CA HIS A 866 5.75 -33.65 -20.66
C HIS A 866 4.48 -34.50 -20.86
N PRO A 867 4.13 -34.89 -22.10
CA PRO A 867 3.03 -35.82 -22.35
C PRO A 867 3.42 -37.24 -21.92
N VAL A 868 2.51 -37.93 -21.24
CA VAL A 868 2.71 -39.31 -20.79
C VAL A 868 2.05 -40.26 -21.79
N THR A 869 2.80 -41.22 -22.34
CA THR A 869 2.22 -42.32 -23.11
C THR A 869 1.72 -43.40 -22.17
N ILE A 870 0.41 -43.50 -21.98
CA ILE A 870 -0.21 -44.60 -21.23
C ILE A 870 -0.31 -45.81 -22.16
N THR A 871 0.66 -46.71 -22.12
CA THR A 871 0.52 -48.04 -22.73
C THR A 871 -0.49 -48.84 -21.91
N THR A 872 -1.73 -48.95 -22.38
CA THR A 872 -2.69 -49.95 -21.90
C THR A 872 -2.11 -51.34 -22.19
N ARG A 873 -1.77 -52.10 -21.14
CA ARG A 873 -1.45 -53.53 -21.25
C ARG A 873 -2.72 -54.36 -21.25
#